data_AF-A0A1C7PHL4-F1
#
_entry.id   AF-A0A1C7PHL4-F1
#
_cell.length_a   1.000
_cell.length_b   1.000
_cell.length_c   1.000
_cell.angle_alpha   90.00
_cell.angle_beta   90.00
_cell.angle_gamma   90.00
#
_symmetry.space_group_name_H-M   'P 1'
#
loop_
_entity.id
_entity.type
_entity.pdbx_description
1 polymer ?
#
loop_
_entity_poly.entity_id
_entity_poly.type
_entity_poly.pdbx_seq_one_letter_code
_entity_poly.pdbx_strand_id
1 'polypeptide(L)'
;MNSIPNPASASHVSGSAISSTETIQQPRILVGICTCAAHAERRDAVRDTWLRHIPDGIRCLFFMGNTPDASAPEPDTVALPVNDSYKHLPQKTFAFLCHALENEEFDWLFKCDDDTYVALDRLPSIIRPDCDLIGDHLLRKRNAPSGGAGYMLSRQMVEKIVKEGTIPPTGAEDIIIGQQAIKLGARPHATERLYLSNKRYPLPDNDMVTAHWCGPERLKAIDAFYRTSPSASFHGRHSHWNDTLHFYPGGYYRRTAAGCSGTYRLENGMHLALHWFDWPEENLACLNGTYTGNKIVLTPLSGTLHANEPACDASAIEKPLYIQLGCGINRLPGWMNLDMPVFDITKPLPWNDQSIDALFLEHVIEHIPSNQAYAFMKEAWRTLKPGGILRLAFPDLLRIARESTPQYIRFLQSHGWGDGSPGSALASIVTKHGHKAIWTKDTMLAILHSIGFEACEQRLGESSHPHMRGIEQRNRQLGPDFNRIETTCIEAVKPNLDRKTMKCVFLIAPNENMEGQTELEHLGYEISHYPVSPEQNLTDTREDEFTSFLGRAPATCERRHVRSLRQSFANMLLDPSWDDDDLIIFGESDSTPLIDAFTLSKIVSQELENHPETDIIRLFHRLQTNPVSIPPNIEQPTFEPYRTGEKTLHNSYVWGTHALIVPARSRRKVAELFISCRLPIDTTLEMAQSNNELNIRVAKHDYFYQKKRTAKQTPRIPRQHRIAVCLTSYKRYEDLQRQIYAIMAQSYENHHLFVAVKGISEWAYINTILPNFRHWIEEGRITMRHYPNKNQLSNFIDTIRDIDISEYDLFAKIDDDDFYSRDYLKTVNDYHNTIPAGNSSYYASLSPIRYEEKGHVCFRIVNYTVFGASMVLGKKVMQNLLQCEAAPEQEIPKILARNPHVKRTKFGFAEDHLYHILMEEAGCNNRAEYVRQHCPHPHIIVQKSNKSVMRGGLLDQQFIVRNRSVSTDPANHEHILELHHPEWHDLLQITGNRATRITRDDHANVLSFTSDSITVHWDKWGEETYIKQPSGFYLYRKH
;
A
#
# COMPACT_ATOMS: atom_id res chain seq x y z
N MET A 1 21.03 -23.62 -3.94
CA MET A 1 19.97 -24.36 -4.65
C MET A 1 19.61 -23.56 -5.90
N ASN A 2 19.49 -24.25 -7.02
CA ASN A 2 19.76 -23.81 -8.39
C ASN A 2 19.03 -22.55 -8.88
N SER A 3 19.82 -21.58 -9.38
CA SER A 3 19.41 -20.58 -10.37
C SER A 3 20.28 -20.76 -11.62
N ILE A 4 19.65 -20.81 -12.80
CA ILE A 4 20.32 -20.75 -14.10
C ILE A 4 19.86 -19.47 -14.79
N PRO A 5 20.78 -18.61 -15.27
CA PRO A 5 20.49 -17.61 -16.29
C PRO A 5 21.31 -17.80 -17.58
N ASN A 6 20.61 -17.63 -18.71
CA ASN A 6 20.98 -17.04 -20.02
C ASN A 6 22.33 -17.33 -20.72
N PRO A 7 22.29 -17.37 -22.07
CA PRO A 7 23.38 -16.80 -22.86
C PRO A 7 22.90 -15.82 -23.94
N ALA A 8 23.71 -14.77 -24.10
CA ALA A 8 23.61 -13.73 -25.11
C ALA A 8 24.45 -14.05 -26.37
N SER A 9 23.98 -13.49 -27.49
CA SER A 9 24.70 -12.91 -28.64
C SER A 9 25.99 -13.58 -29.17
N ALA A 10 25.96 -13.97 -30.45
CA ALA A 10 27.14 -14.17 -31.28
C ALA A 10 27.04 -13.33 -32.57
N SER A 11 28.11 -12.61 -32.90
CA SER A 11 28.29 -11.83 -34.13
C SER A 11 29.41 -12.42 -34.99
N HIS A 12 29.08 -12.63 -36.26
CA HIS A 12 29.87 -12.62 -37.51
C HIS A 12 31.35 -13.08 -37.54
N VAL A 13 31.59 -14.09 -38.40
CA VAL A 13 32.79 -14.16 -39.27
C VAL A 13 32.34 -14.59 -40.67
N SER A 14 32.88 -13.89 -41.67
CA SER A 14 32.65 -14.01 -43.12
C SER A 14 33.27 -15.27 -43.75
N GLY A 15 32.63 -15.77 -44.80
CA GLY A 15 33.06 -16.94 -45.56
C GLY A 15 34.12 -16.68 -46.63
N SER A 16 34.65 -17.78 -47.18
CA SER A 16 35.28 -17.83 -48.50
C SER A 16 34.63 -18.95 -49.32
N ALA A 17 34.42 -18.67 -50.60
CA ALA A 17 33.52 -19.37 -51.50
C ALA A 17 34.14 -20.65 -52.11
N ILE A 18 33.26 -21.65 -52.33
CA ILE A 18 33.41 -22.60 -53.44
C ILE A 18 32.16 -22.47 -54.32
N SER A 19 32.42 -22.15 -55.58
CA SER A 19 31.47 -21.99 -56.68
C SER A 19 31.15 -23.35 -57.33
N SER A 20 29.87 -23.72 -57.32
CA SER A 20 29.24 -24.52 -58.38
C SER A 20 27.79 -24.06 -58.51
N THR A 21 27.56 -23.14 -59.44
CA THR A 21 26.26 -22.58 -59.80
C THR A 21 25.40 -23.60 -60.51
N GLU A 22 24.49 -24.25 -59.77
CA GLU A 22 23.16 -24.57 -60.29
C GLU A 22 22.21 -23.57 -59.65
N THR A 23 21.87 -22.51 -60.38
CA THR A 23 20.73 -21.66 -60.04
C THR A 23 19.49 -22.53 -60.09
N ILE A 24 19.03 -23.03 -58.93
CA ILE A 24 17.70 -23.62 -58.80
C ILE A 24 16.72 -22.52 -59.21
N GLN A 25 16.21 -22.60 -60.44
CA GLN A 25 15.24 -21.65 -60.96
C GLN A 25 13.99 -21.78 -60.10
N GLN A 26 13.59 -20.70 -59.42
CA GLN A 26 12.37 -20.71 -58.63
C GLN A 26 11.17 -21.02 -59.54
N PRO A 27 10.25 -21.93 -59.14
CA PRO A 27 9.12 -22.31 -59.96
C PRO A 27 8.19 -21.11 -60.18
N ARG A 28 7.71 -20.93 -61.42
CA ARG A 28 6.73 -19.88 -61.75
C ARG A 28 5.35 -20.31 -61.29
N ILE A 29 4.73 -19.52 -60.40
CA ILE A 29 3.42 -19.83 -59.83
C ILE A 29 2.39 -18.80 -60.31
N LEU A 30 1.33 -19.27 -60.97
CA LEU A 30 0.14 -18.47 -61.25
C LEU A 30 -0.88 -18.69 -60.13
N VAL A 31 -1.21 -17.63 -59.40
CA VAL A 31 -2.29 -17.61 -58.41
C VAL A 31 -3.55 -17.05 -59.07
N GLY A 32 -4.55 -17.91 -59.25
CA GLY A 32 -5.86 -17.52 -59.77
C GLY A 32 -6.88 -17.38 -58.65
N ILE A 33 -7.44 -16.18 -58.51
CA ILE A 33 -8.38 -15.81 -57.45
C ILE A 33 -9.78 -15.74 -58.05
N CYS A 34 -10.63 -16.72 -57.75
CA CYS A 34 -12.02 -16.69 -58.21
C CYS A 34 -12.83 -15.66 -57.41
N THR A 35 -13.46 -14.73 -58.13
CA THR A 35 -14.29 -13.66 -57.55
C THR A 35 -15.54 -13.45 -58.40
N CYS A 36 -16.43 -12.55 -57.99
CA CYS A 36 -17.58 -12.11 -58.77
C CYS A 36 -17.74 -10.58 -58.76
N ALA A 37 -18.55 -10.05 -59.66
CA ALA A 37 -18.78 -8.60 -59.75
C ALA A 37 -19.21 -7.96 -58.42
N ALA A 38 -20.04 -8.65 -57.63
CA ALA A 38 -20.55 -8.18 -56.34
C ALA A 38 -19.51 -8.16 -55.20
N HIS A 39 -18.29 -8.63 -55.42
CA HIS A 39 -17.25 -8.77 -54.39
C HIS A 39 -16.09 -7.77 -54.55
N ALA A 40 -16.38 -6.55 -55.02
CA ALA A 40 -15.37 -5.50 -55.17
C ALA A 40 -14.58 -5.24 -53.87
N GLU A 41 -15.28 -5.12 -52.74
CA GLU A 41 -14.66 -4.89 -51.43
C GLU A 41 -13.69 -6.03 -51.02
N ARG A 42 -13.99 -7.28 -51.41
CA ARG A 42 -13.08 -8.42 -51.15
C ARG A 42 -11.83 -8.33 -52.00
N ARG A 43 -11.98 -7.99 -53.29
CA ARG A 43 -10.82 -7.77 -54.19
C ARG A 43 -9.92 -6.66 -53.66
N ASP A 44 -10.51 -5.55 -53.22
CA ASP A 44 -9.75 -4.43 -52.65
C ASP A 44 -9.03 -4.83 -51.37
N ALA A 45 -9.66 -5.60 -50.48
CA ALA A 45 -8.99 -6.12 -49.29
C ALA A 45 -7.84 -7.08 -49.62
N VAL A 46 -7.98 -7.93 -50.64
CA VAL A 46 -6.89 -8.79 -51.12
C VAL A 46 -5.74 -7.94 -51.69
N ARG A 47 -6.05 -6.89 -52.48
CA ARG A 47 -5.08 -5.91 -53.01
C ARG A 47 -4.33 -5.16 -51.90
N ASP A 48 -5.05 -4.79 -50.86
CA ASP A 48 -4.52 -4.03 -49.72
C ASP A 48 -3.68 -4.86 -48.75
N THR A 49 -3.65 -6.18 -48.93
CA THR A 49 -2.99 -7.12 -48.03
C THR A 49 -1.92 -7.93 -48.75
N TRP A 50 -2.16 -9.21 -48.99
CA TRP A 50 -1.13 -10.14 -49.44
C TRP A 50 -0.68 -9.89 -50.89
N LEU A 51 -1.47 -9.18 -51.72
CA LEU A 51 -1.02 -8.73 -53.05
C LEU A 51 -0.09 -7.51 -53.03
N ARG A 52 0.08 -6.82 -51.90
CA ARG A 52 1.10 -5.75 -51.81
C ARG A 52 2.54 -6.28 -51.88
N HIS A 53 2.71 -7.57 -51.69
CA HIS A 53 4.01 -8.20 -51.45
C HIS A 53 4.19 -9.46 -52.31
N ILE A 54 3.93 -9.35 -53.61
CA ILE A 54 4.08 -10.46 -54.55
C ILE A 54 5.59 -10.78 -54.72
N PRO A 55 6.05 -11.99 -54.34
CA PRO A 55 7.44 -12.40 -54.54
C PRO A 55 7.76 -12.60 -56.03
N ASP A 56 9.05 -12.50 -56.37
CA ASP A 56 9.54 -12.84 -57.71
C ASP A 56 9.13 -14.27 -58.10
N GLY A 57 8.67 -14.45 -59.34
CA GLY A 57 8.20 -15.73 -59.85
C GLY A 57 6.74 -16.07 -59.54
N ILE A 58 6.00 -15.19 -58.84
CA ILE A 58 4.56 -15.36 -58.59
C ILE A 58 3.76 -14.30 -59.36
N ARG A 59 2.72 -14.74 -60.08
CA ARG A 59 1.75 -13.87 -60.76
C ARG A 59 0.38 -14.10 -60.15
N CYS A 60 -0.33 -13.03 -59.79
CA CYS A 60 -1.67 -13.12 -59.22
C CYS A 60 -2.68 -12.44 -60.14
N LEU A 61 -3.82 -13.10 -60.42
CA LEU A 61 -4.90 -12.58 -61.24
C LEU A 61 -6.26 -12.96 -60.64
N PHE A 62 -7.22 -12.04 -60.72
CA PHE A 62 -8.61 -12.30 -60.41
C PHE A 62 -9.35 -12.83 -61.64
N PHE A 63 -10.23 -13.80 -61.45
CA PHE A 63 -11.07 -14.35 -62.50
C PHE A 63 -12.55 -14.18 -62.16
N MET A 64 -13.25 -13.46 -63.02
CA MET A 64 -14.64 -13.05 -62.83
C MET A 64 -15.48 -13.50 -64.03
N GLY A 65 -16.69 -14.02 -63.81
CA GLY A 65 -17.62 -14.27 -64.92
C GLY A 65 -18.23 -12.96 -65.44
N ASN A 66 -18.72 -12.96 -66.68
CA ASN A 66 -19.30 -11.76 -67.27
C ASN A 66 -20.70 -11.47 -66.68
N THR A 67 -20.93 -10.23 -66.26
CA THR A 67 -22.28 -9.73 -65.92
C THR A 67 -22.63 -8.58 -66.87
N PRO A 68 -23.88 -8.48 -67.36
CA PRO A 68 -24.27 -7.49 -68.38
C PRO A 68 -24.02 -6.01 -68.00
N ASP A 69 -23.80 -5.73 -66.70
CA ASP A 69 -23.72 -4.38 -66.13
C ASP A 69 -22.37 -4.08 -65.43
N ALA A 70 -21.33 -4.91 -65.59
CA ALA A 70 -20.02 -4.67 -64.96
C ALA A 70 -19.23 -3.56 -65.66
N SER A 71 -18.66 -2.63 -64.87
CA SER A 71 -17.63 -1.70 -65.32
C SER A 71 -16.41 -2.44 -65.89
N ALA A 72 -15.61 -1.76 -66.71
CA ALA A 72 -14.36 -2.34 -67.22
C ALA A 72 -13.53 -2.94 -66.06
N PRO A 73 -13.05 -4.19 -66.18
CA PRO A 73 -12.34 -4.86 -65.10
C PRO A 73 -11.01 -4.17 -64.81
N GLU A 74 -10.59 -4.24 -63.55
CA GLU A 74 -9.30 -3.73 -63.10
C GLU A 74 -8.12 -4.44 -63.79
N PRO A 75 -6.91 -3.85 -63.87
CA PRO A 75 -5.79 -4.41 -64.65
C PRO A 75 -5.34 -5.83 -64.26
N ASP A 76 -5.63 -6.24 -63.03
CA ASP A 76 -5.34 -7.57 -62.46
C ASP A 76 -6.54 -8.53 -62.56
N THR A 77 -7.62 -8.15 -63.25
CA THR A 77 -8.89 -8.86 -63.29
C THR A 77 -9.24 -9.28 -64.72
N VAL A 78 -9.43 -10.58 -64.91
CA VAL A 78 -9.81 -11.21 -66.18
C VAL A 78 -11.31 -11.52 -66.17
N ALA A 79 -12.03 -10.92 -67.12
CA ALA A 79 -13.44 -11.23 -67.37
C ALA A 79 -13.57 -12.44 -68.30
N LEU A 80 -14.27 -13.47 -67.84
CA LEU A 80 -14.51 -14.72 -68.56
C LEU A 80 -15.94 -14.74 -69.11
N PRO A 81 -16.17 -15.24 -70.35
CA PRO A 81 -17.50 -15.26 -70.99
C PRO A 81 -18.38 -16.41 -70.45
N VAL A 82 -18.55 -16.47 -69.14
CA VAL A 82 -19.25 -17.53 -68.39
C VAL A 82 -20.15 -16.93 -67.31
N ASN A 83 -21.11 -17.72 -66.82
CA ASN A 83 -22.05 -17.26 -65.80
C ASN A 83 -21.35 -17.02 -64.45
N ASP A 84 -21.53 -15.83 -63.88
CA ASP A 84 -20.88 -15.42 -62.63
C ASP A 84 -21.73 -15.70 -61.38
N SER A 85 -22.13 -16.95 -61.19
CA SER A 85 -22.83 -17.40 -59.98
C SER A 85 -22.11 -18.56 -59.33
N TYR A 86 -22.26 -18.70 -58.01
CA TYR A 86 -21.64 -19.77 -57.23
C TYR A 86 -21.94 -21.18 -57.79
N LYS A 87 -23.16 -21.38 -58.31
CA LYS A 87 -23.57 -22.66 -58.92
C LYS A 87 -22.74 -23.02 -60.15
N HIS A 88 -22.23 -22.04 -60.90
CA HIS A 88 -21.47 -22.21 -62.14
C HIS A 88 -19.95 -22.09 -61.93
N LEU A 89 -19.48 -22.16 -60.68
CA LEU A 89 -18.06 -22.11 -60.37
C LEU A 89 -17.22 -23.15 -61.12
N PRO A 90 -17.68 -24.41 -61.38
CA PRO A 90 -16.89 -25.35 -62.19
C PRO A 90 -16.68 -24.87 -63.63
N GLN A 91 -17.71 -24.28 -64.26
CA GLN A 91 -17.61 -23.68 -65.59
C GLN A 91 -16.63 -22.51 -65.59
N LYS A 92 -16.68 -21.68 -64.54
CA LYS A 92 -15.77 -20.53 -64.38
C LYS A 92 -14.33 -20.97 -64.16
N THR A 93 -14.08 -21.92 -63.26
CA THR A 93 -12.71 -22.45 -63.07
C THR A 93 -12.20 -23.10 -64.34
N PHE A 94 -13.01 -23.87 -65.08
CA PHE A 94 -12.57 -24.43 -66.35
C PHE A 94 -12.16 -23.34 -67.37
N ALA A 95 -12.97 -22.29 -67.51
CA ALA A 95 -12.62 -21.15 -68.37
C ALA A 95 -11.36 -20.41 -67.91
N PHE A 96 -11.17 -20.29 -66.59
CA PHE A 96 -9.92 -19.80 -65.99
C PHE A 96 -8.73 -20.70 -66.39
N LEU A 97 -8.83 -22.02 -66.26
CA LEU A 97 -7.74 -22.94 -66.64
C LEU A 97 -7.39 -22.82 -68.14
N CYS A 98 -8.39 -22.69 -69.03
CA CYS A 98 -8.16 -22.44 -70.45
C CYS A 98 -7.41 -21.12 -70.67
N HIS A 99 -7.91 -20.03 -70.06
CA HIS A 99 -7.30 -18.71 -70.17
C HIS A 99 -5.85 -18.71 -69.66
N ALA A 100 -5.59 -19.37 -68.54
CA ALA A 100 -4.26 -19.49 -67.97
C ALA A 100 -3.28 -20.18 -68.94
N LEU A 101 -3.68 -21.28 -69.60
CA LEU A 101 -2.81 -21.98 -70.56
C LEU A 101 -2.53 -21.15 -71.82
N GLU A 102 -3.50 -20.35 -72.25
CA GLU A 102 -3.41 -19.51 -73.45
C GLU A 102 -2.58 -18.24 -73.24
N ASN A 103 -2.64 -17.63 -72.06
CA ASN A 103 -2.15 -16.27 -71.83
C ASN A 103 -1.01 -16.17 -70.79
N GLU A 104 -0.81 -17.19 -69.96
CA GLU A 104 0.13 -17.11 -68.83
C GLU A 104 1.21 -18.20 -68.88
N GLU A 105 2.43 -17.81 -68.52
CA GLU A 105 3.55 -18.73 -68.33
C GLU A 105 3.68 -19.13 -66.86
N PHE A 106 3.42 -20.39 -66.55
CA PHE A 106 3.52 -20.93 -65.20
C PHE A 106 3.91 -22.41 -65.21
N ASP A 107 4.59 -22.83 -64.15
CA ASP A 107 4.93 -24.24 -63.90
C ASP A 107 3.90 -24.87 -62.95
N TRP A 108 3.34 -24.05 -62.05
CA TRP A 108 2.28 -24.42 -61.11
C TRP A 108 1.17 -23.37 -61.07
N LEU A 109 -0.07 -23.82 -60.93
CA LEU A 109 -1.24 -22.97 -60.76
C LEU A 109 -1.83 -23.20 -59.38
N PHE A 110 -1.97 -22.15 -58.59
CA PHE A 110 -2.69 -22.16 -57.31
C PHE A 110 -4.04 -21.47 -57.46
N LYS A 111 -5.12 -22.21 -57.27
CA LYS A 111 -6.48 -21.64 -57.26
C LYS A 111 -6.90 -21.35 -55.84
N CYS A 112 -7.45 -20.16 -55.59
CA CYS A 112 -8.11 -19.80 -54.33
C CYS A 112 -9.34 -18.92 -54.58
N ASP A 113 -10.04 -18.57 -53.50
CA ASP A 113 -11.22 -17.69 -53.52
C ASP A 113 -10.86 -16.29 -52.97
N ASP A 114 -11.73 -15.30 -53.21
CA ASP A 114 -11.52 -13.91 -52.80
C ASP A 114 -11.67 -13.62 -51.30
N ASP A 115 -12.03 -14.63 -50.49
CA ASP A 115 -12.04 -14.62 -49.03
C ASP A 115 -11.00 -15.58 -48.42
N THR A 116 -9.93 -15.84 -49.17
CA THR A 116 -8.76 -16.61 -48.73
C THR A 116 -7.53 -15.71 -48.58
N TYR A 117 -6.91 -15.71 -47.39
CA TYR A 117 -5.60 -15.09 -47.19
C TYR A 117 -4.51 -16.06 -47.64
N VAL A 118 -3.51 -15.58 -48.39
CA VAL A 118 -2.41 -16.40 -48.91
C VAL A 118 -1.05 -15.80 -48.55
N ALA A 119 -0.24 -16.52 -47.79
CA ALA A 119 1.17 -16.20 -47.58
C ALA A 119 1.98 -16.58 -48.82
N LEU A 120 2.03 -15.67 -49.80
CA LEU A 120 2.61 -15.92 -51.13
C LEU A 120 4.07 -16.41 -51.07
N ASP A 121 4.87 -15.87 -50.15
CA ASP A 121 6.26 -16.26 -49.90
C ASP A 121 6.43 -17.73 -49.49
N ARG A 122 5.36 -18.36 -49.00
CA ARG A 122 5.37 -19.77 -48.57
C ARG A 122 4.85 -20.74 -49.64
N LEU A 123 4.20 -20.27 -50.71
CA LEU A 123 3.68 -21.14 -51.78
C LEU A 123 4.76 -22.02 -52.43
N PRO A 124 5.97 -21.51 -52.76
CA PRO A 124 7.00 -22.37 -53.33
C PRO A 124 7.40 -23.54 -52.42
N SER A 125 7.30 -23.36 -51.09
CA SER A 125 7.73 -24.36 -50.11
C SER A 125 6.80 -25.57 -49.98
N ILE A 126 5.59 -25.52 -50.54
CA ILE A 126 4.66 -26.68 -50.57
C ILE A 126 4.76 -27.48 -51.86
N ILE A 127 5.45 -26.96 -52.88
CA ILE A 127 5.65 -27.64 -54.15
C ILE A 127 6.47 -28.91 -53.93
N ARG A 128 6.03 -29.97 -54.60
CA ARG A 128 6.64 -31.28 -54.55
C ARG A 128 6.83 -31.84 -55.97
N PRO A 129 8.07 -32.11 -56.41
CA PRO A 129 8.33 -32.62 -57.77
C PRO A 129 7.66 -33.97 -58.08
N ASP A 130 7.33 -34.74 -57.04
CA ASP A 130 6.67 -36.05 -57.13
C ASP A 130 5.14 -35.98 -57.17
N CYS A 131 4.55 -34.77 -57.25
CA CYS A 131 3.10 -34.55 -57.15
C CYS A 131 2.57 -33.73 -58.33
N ASP A 132 1.27 -33.81 -58.57
CA ASP A 132 0.57 -33.06 -59.63
C ASP A 132 -0.64 -32.28 -59.11
N LEU A 133 -1.14 -32.66 -57.92
CA LEU A 133 -2.24 -32.02 -57.21
C LEU A 133 -1.88 -31.88 -55.74
N ILE A 134 -1.83 -30.65 -55.21
CA ILE A 134 -1.60 -30.37 -53.79
C ILE A 134 -2.83 -29.70 -53.21
N GLY A 135 -3.32 -30.18 -52.08
CA GLY A 135 -4.52 -29.64 -51.44
C GLY A 135 -4.50 -29.75 -49.93
N ASP A 136 -5.57 -29.30 -49.30
CA ASP A 136 -5.75 -29.45 -47.86
C ASP A 136 -5.97 -30.93 -47.46
N HIS A 137 -6.06 -31.17 -46.15
CA HIS A 137 -6.29 -32.49 -45.58
C HIS A 137 -7.51 -33.26 -46.15
N LEU A 138 -8.53 -32.57 -46.66
CA LEU A 138 -9.70 -33.22 -47.28
C LEU A 138 -9.33 -34.02 -48.53
N LEU A 139 -8.26 -33.66 -49.24
CA LEU A 139 -7.82 -34.39 -50.43
C LEU A 139 -7.59 -35.88 -50.14
N ARG A 140 -7.03 -36.23 -48.98
CA ARG A 140 -6.85 -37.64 -48.56
C ARG A 140 -8.17 -38.36 -48.30
N LYS A 141 -9.20 -37.63 -47.84
CA LYS A 141 -10.48 -38.23 -47.39
C LYS A 141 -11.49 -38.38 -48.52
N ARG A 142 -11.56 -37.41 -49.44
CA ARG A 142 -12.59 -37.35 -50.49
C ARG A 142 -12.04 -37.40 -51.92
N ASN A 143 -10.73 -37.60 -52.09
CA ASN A 143 -10.04 -37.54 -53.38
C ASN A 143 -10.27 -36.21 -54.13
N ALA A 144 -10.48 -35.13 -53.39
CA ALA A 144 -10.57 -33.78 -53.92
C ALA A 144 -10.20 -32.75 -52.84
N PRO A 145 -9.44 -31.70 -53.21
CA PRO A 145 -9.04 -30.66 -52.28
C PRO A 145 -10.22 -29.75 -51.97
N SER A 146 -10.10 -28.92 -50.94
CA SER A 146 -10.99 -27.78 -50.71
C SER A 146 -10.69 -26.64 -51.67
N GLY A 147 -11.72 -26.11 -52.33
CA GLY A 147 -11.61 -24.90 -53.16
C GLY A 147 -11.25 -23.67 -52.35
N GLY A 148 -11.78 -23.57 -51.13
CA GLY A 148 -11.59 -22.43 -50.24
C GLY A 148 -10.23 -22.38 -49.56
N ALA A 149 -9.70 -23.54 -49.11
CA ALA A 149 -8.32 -23.62 -48.64
C ALA A 149 -7.30 -23.28 -49.74
N GLY A 150 -7.74 -23.42 -50.99
CA GLY A 150 -6.94 -23.36 -52.20
C GLY A 150 -6.25 -24.69 -52.49
N TYR A 151 -5.89 -24.87 -53.76
CA TYR A 151 -5.20 -26.07 -54.23
C TYR A 151 -4.25 -25.75 -55.38
N MET A 152 -3.16 -26.53 -55.50
CA MET A 152 -2.20 -26.41 -56.59
C MET A 152 -2.35 -27.51 -57.62
N LEU A 153 -2.19 -27.16 -58.88
CA LEU A 153 -2.08 -28.07 -60.02
C LEU A 153 -0.75 -27.82 -60.75
N SER A 154 -0.06 -28.89 -61.14
CA SER A 154 1.07 -28.77 -62.06
C SER A 154 0.55 -28.36 -63.45
N ARG A 155 1.36 -27.62 -64.22
CA ARG A 155 0.97 -27.23 -65.60
C ARG A 155 0.50 -28.42 -66.43
N GLN A 156 1.20 -29.55 -66.34
CA GLN A 156 0.82 -30.78 -67.04
C GLN A 156 -0.58 -31.27 -66.65
N MET A 157 -0.97 -31.13 -65.37
CA MET A 157 -2.29 -31.53 -64.93
C MET A 157 -3.37 -30.58 -65.45
N VAL A 158 -3.10 -29.27 -65.47
CA VAL A 158 -3.99 -28.28 -66.08
C VAL A 158 -4.22 -28.59 -67.56
N GLU A 159 -3.15 -28.88 -68.32
CA GLU A 159 -3.22 -29.28 -69.73
C GLU A 159 -4.07 -30.54 -69.95
N LYS A 160 -3.92 -31.56 -69.09
CA LYS A 160 -4.72 -32.79 -69.16
C LYS A 160 -6.20 -32.53 -68.88
N ILE A 161 -6.52 -31.71 -67.87
CA ILE A 161 -7.90 -31.36 -67.51
C ILE A 161 -8.58 -30.60 -68.65
N VAL A 162 -7.90 -29.58 -69.20
CA VAL A 162 -8.41 -28.79 -70.33
C VAL A 162 -8.59 -29.66 -71.58
N LYS A 163 -7.65 -30.55 -71.88
CA LYS A 163 -7.71 -31.45 -73.04
C LYS A 163 -8.87 -32.46 -72.98
N GLU A 164 -9.22 -32.96 -71.80
CA GLU A 164 -10.39 -33.86 -71.64
C GLU A 164 -11.70 -33.12 -71.95
N GLY A 165 -11.76 -31.81 -71.70
CA GLY A 165 -12.87 -30.94 -72.10
C GLY A 165 -14.22 -31.16 -71.40
N THR A 166 -14.32 -32.15 -70.50
CA THR A 166 -15.60 -32.60 -69.93
C THR A 166 -15.71 -32.20 -68.46
N ILE A 167 -16.24 -30.98 -68.20
CA ILE A 167 -16.56 -30.51 -66.85
C ILE A 167 -18.05 -30.15 -66.78
N PRO A 168 -18.83 -30.68 -65.82
CA PRO A 168 -20.21 -30.26 -65.60
C PRO A 168 -20.30 -28.74 -65.39
N PRO A 169 -21.26 -28.03 -66.02
CA PRO A 169 -21.35 -26.58 -65.90
C PRO A 169 -21.71 -26.10 -64.49
N THR A 170 -22.24 -26.99 -63.64
CA THR A 170 -22.67 -26.66 -62.28
C THR A 170 -22.26 -27.74 -61.27
N GLY A 171 -22.04 -27.34 -60.02
CA GLY A 171 -21.73 -28.25 -58.91
C GLY A 171 -20.64 -27.72 -57.99
N ALA A 172 -20.14 -28.57 -57.10
CA ALA A 172 -18.99 -28.26 -56.25
C ALA A 172 -17.70 -28.34 -57.09
N GLU A 173 -17.16 -27.18 -57.44
CA GLU A 173 -16.01 -27.02 -58.34
C GLU A 173 -14.78 -27.81 -57.89
N ASP A 174 -14.44 -27.69 -56.61
CA ASP A 174 -13.27 -28.32 -56.02
C ASP A 174 -13.34 -29.86 -56.06
N ILE A 175 -14.52 -30.42 -55.82
CA ILE A 175 -14.80 -31.87 -55.96
C ILE A 175 -14.64 -32.29 -57.42
N ILE A 176 -15.25 -31.55 -58.34
CA ILE A 176 -15.26 -31.88 -59.77
C ILE A 176 -13.84 -31.83 -60.34
N ILE A 177 -13.10 -30.73 -60.10
CA ILE A 177 -11.73 -30.54 -60.59
C ILE A 177 -10.79 -31.56 -59.93
N GLY A 178 -10.90 -31.76 -58.62
CA GLY A 178 -10.08 -32.73 -57.88
C GLY A 178 -10.27 -34.15 -58.37
N GLN A 179 -11.52 -34.61 -58.49
CA GLN A 179 -11.81 -35.96 -58.98
C GLN A 179 -11.38 -36.15 -60.43
N GLN A 180 -11.54 -35.12 -61.27
CA GLN A 180 -11.08 -35.15 -62.65
C GLN A 180 -9.55 -35.28 -62.73
N ALA A 181 -8.81 -34.55 -61.90
CA ALA A 181 -7.36 -34.67 -61.81
C ALA A 181 -6.94 -36.09 -61.39
N ILE A 182 -7.58 -36.66 -60.36
CA ILE A 182 -7.33 -38.04 -59.91
C ILE A 182 -7.63 -39.06 -61.02
N LYS A 183 -8.76 -38.91 -61.72
CA LYS A 183 -9.14 -39.77 -62.86
C LYS A 183 -8.11 -39.70 -63.99
N LEU A 184 -7.49 -38.55 -64.21
CA LEU A 184 -6.43 -38.33 -65.20
C LEU A 184 -5.01 -38.72 -64.70
N GLY A 185 -4.93 -39.38 -63.54
CA GLY A 185 -3.70 -39.94 -62.99
C GLY A 185 -2.85 -38.96 -62.21
N ALA A 186 -3.42 -37.89 -61.66
CA ALA A 186 -2.69 -36.98 -60.76
C ALA A 186 -2.15 -37.73 -59.54
N ARG A 187 -0.92 -37.42 -59.13
CA ARG A 187 -0.36 -37.84 -57.85
C ARG A 187 -0.73 -36.81 -56.77
N PRO A 188 -1.64 -37.15 -55.82
CA PRO A 188 -2.13 -36.17 -54.85
C PRO A 188 -1.21 -36.06 -53.63
N HIS A 189 -1.07 -34.84 -53.11
CA HIS A 189 -0.44 -34.56 -51.83
C HIS A 189 -1.32 -33.66 -50.97
N ALA A 190 -1.79 -34.19 -49.84
CA ALA A 190 -2.50 -33.36 -48.87
C ALA A 190 -1.53 -32.79 -47.83
N THR A 191 -1.66 -31.50 -47.57
CA THR A 191 -0.91 -30.74 -46.56
C THR A 191 -1.87 -30.07 -45.57
N GLU A 192 -1.46 -29.98 -44.31
CA GLU A 192 -2.22 -29.25 -43.27
C GLU A 192 -1.96 -27.73 -43.35
N ARG A 193 -1.01 -27.29 -44.19
CA ARG A 193 -0.62 -25.89 -44.35
C ARG A 193 -1.62 -25.08 -45.17
N LEU A 194 -2.48 -25.75 -45.95
CA LEU A 194 -3.64 -25.17 -46.63
C LEU A 194 -4.87 -25.42 -45.77
N TYR A 195 -5.56 -24.37 -45.32
CA TYR A 195 -6.57 -24.51 -44.27
C TYR A 195 -7.92 -23.91 -44.64
N LEU A 196 -8.97 -24.75 -44.59
CA LEU A 196 -10.35 -24.45 -45.00
C LEU A 196 -11.13 -23.57 -44.01
N SER A 197 -10.49 -22.93 -43.04
CA SER A 197 -11.19 -22.15 -42.02
C SER A 197 -10.35 -20.96 -41.58
N ASN A 198 -10.97 -20.03 -40.87
CA ASN A 198 -10.35 -18.86 -40.27
C ASN A 198 -9.87 -19.12 -38.82
N LYS A 199 -10.01 -20.34 -38.31
CA LYS A 199 -9.55 -20.73 -36.96
C LYS A 199 -8.04 -20.78 -36.81
N ARG A 200 -7.33 -20.98 -37.91
CA ARG A 200 -5.87 -20.94 -37.97
C ARG A 200 -5.48 -20.17 -39.24
N TYR A 201 -4.41 -19.39 -39.15
CA TYR A 201 -3.98 -18.53 -40.24
C TYR A 201 -2.46 -18.32 -40.21
N PRO A 202 -1.87 -17.89 -41.35
CA PRO A 202 -0.44 -17.60 -41.42
C PRO A 202 0.01 -16.61 -40.35
N LEU A 203 1.06 -16.98 -39.62
CA LEU A 203 1.73 -16.17 -38.62
C LEU A 203 3.25 -16.35 -38.74
N PRO A 204 4.07 -15.42 -38.23
CA PRO A 204 5.53 -15.55 -38.25
C PRO A 204 6.04 -16.80 -37.52
N ASP A 205 5.31 -17.25 -36.51
CA ASP A 205 5.65 -18.36 -35.62
C ASP A 205 5.05 -19.72 -36.03
N ASN A 206 4.37 -19.79 -37.18
CA ASN A 206 3.86 -21.04 -37.74
C ASN A 206 4.26 -21.19 -39.21
N ASP A 207 3.94 -22.33 -39.82
CA ASP A 207 4.28 -22.66 -41.22
C ASP A 207 3.08 -22.61 -42.18
N MET A 208 1.91 -22.12 -41.72
CA MET A 208 0.69 -22.09 -42.52
C MET A 208 0.81 -21.23 -43.78
N VAL A 209 0.13 -21.64 -44.84
CA VAL A 209 0.13 -20.97 -46.14
C VAL A 209 -1.18 -20.23 -46.39
N THR A 210 -2.33 -20.82 -46.06
CA THR A 210 -3.64 -20.18 -46.28
C THR A 210 -4.56 -20.22 -45.08
N ALA A 211 -5.52 -19.29 -45.08
CA ALA A 211 -6.70 -19.29 -44.23
C ALA A 211 -7.91 -18.85 -45.05
N HIS A 212 -9.06 -19.48 -44.83
CA HIS A 212 -10.28 -19.25 -45.61
C HIS A 212 -11.45 -18.75 -44.75
N TRP A 213 -12.54 -18.31 -45.37
CA TRP A 213 -13.66 -17.60 -44.71
C TRP A 213 -13.21 -16.31 -44.02
N CYS A 214 -12.32 -15.57 -44.71
CA CYS A 214 -11.80 -14.30 -44.26
C CYS A 214 -12.50 -13.16 -45.02
N GLY A 215 -13.42 -12.46 -44.34
CA GLY A 215 -13.96 -11.21 -44.87
C GLY A 215 -12.88 -10.11 -44.94
N PRO A 216 -13.19 -8.96 -45.58
CA PRO A 216 -12.23 -7.86 -45.82
C PRO A 216 -11.39 -7.47 -44.61
N GLU A 217 -12.03 -7.20 -43.47
CA GLU A 217 -11.32 -6.81 -42.23
C GLU A 217 -10.47 -7.93 -41.64
N ARG A 218 -10.88 -9.20 -41.82
CA ARG A 218 -10.07 -10.33 -41.34
C ARG A 218 -8.83 -10.53 -42.21
N LEU A 219 -8.91 -10.31 -43.52
CA LEU A 219 -7.73 -10.34 -44.40
C LEU A 219 -6.69 -9.30 -43.93
N LYS A 220 -7.13 -8.08 -43.65
CA LYS A 220 -6.27 -7.00 -43.13
C LYS A 220 -5.66 -7.35 -41.77
N ALA A 221 -6.46 -7.92 -40.88
CA ALA A 221 -5.98 -8.37 -39.57
C ALA A 221 -4.90 -9.44 -39.70
N ILE A 222 -5.11 -10.47 -40.54
CA ILE A 222 -4.12 -11.54 -40.75
C ILE A 222 -2.83 -10.96 -41.35
N ASP A 223 -2.91 -10.04 -42.31
CA ASP A 223 -1.73 -9.37 -42.86
C ASP A 223 -0.93 -8.61 -41.79
N ALA A 224 -1.62 -7.84 -40.94
CA ALA A 224 -1.00 -7.14 -39.83
C ALA A 224 -0.31 -8.12 -38.86
N PHE A 225 -0.96 -9.24 -38.52
CA PHE A 225 -0.40 -10.26 -37.65
C PHE A 225 0.81 -10.97 -38.26
N TYR A 226 0.83 -11.12 -39.59
CA TYR A 226 1.89 -11.79 -40.34
C TYR A 226 3.12 -10.90 -40.53
N ARG A 227 2.93 -9.58 -40.68
CA ARG A 227 3.99 -8.65 -41.10
C ARG A 227 4.51 -7.74 -40.01
N THR A 228 3.76 -7.54 -38.94
CA THR A 228 4.12 -6.60 -37.87
C THR A 228 4.25 -7.31 -36.53
N SER A 229 4.98 -6.68 -35.61
CA SER A 229 5.07 -7.12 -34.22
C SER A 229 3.96 -6.51 -33.38
N PRO A 230 3.49 -7.18 -32.31
CA PRO A 230 2.53 -6.59 -31.38
C PRO A 230 3.06 -5.29 -30.75
N SER A 231 2.24 -4.25 -30.74
CA SER A 231 2.49 -2.99 -30.01
C SER A 231 2.27 -3.14 -28.51
N ALA A 232 1.35 -4.02 -28.11
CA ALA A 232 1.07 -4.30 -26.71
C ALA A 232 0.56 -5.73 -26.51
N SER A 233 0.73 -6.25 -25.30
CA SER A 233 0.30 -7.58 -24.90
C SER A 233 -0.39 -7.54 -23.54
N PHE A 234 -1.53 -8.21 -23.43
CA PHE A 234 -2.32 -8.30 -22.21
C PHE A 234 -2.65 -9.75 -21.90
N HIS A 235 -2.67 -10.08 -20.62
CA HIS A 235 -3.22 -11.32 -20.10
C HIS A 235 -4.73 -11.19 -19.97
N GLY A 236 -5.49 -11.91 -20.79
CA GLY A 236 -6.94 -11.88 -20.81
C GLY A 236 -7.58 -13.03 -20.04
N ARG A 237 -8.42 -12.71 -19.08
CA ARG A 237 -9.28 -13.65 -18.35
C ARG A 237 -10.74 -13.43 -18.77
N HIS A 238 -11.32 -14.43 -19.40
CA HIS A 238 -12.74 -14.49 -19.75
C HIS A 238 -13.42 -15.64 -19.01
N SER A 239 -14.75 -15.62 -18.90
CA SER A 239 -15.53 -16.68 -18.22
C SER A 239 -15.27 -18.09 -18.74
N HIS A 240 -14.86 -18.22 -20.01
CA HIS A 240 -14.63 -19.50 -20.68
C HIS A 240 -13.18 -19.79 -21.06
N TRP A 241 -12.26 -18.84 -20.90
CA TRP A 241 -10.85 -19.03 -21.29
C TRP A 241 -9.90 -18.06 -20.57
N ASN A 242 -8.63 -18.43 -20.56
CA ASN A 242 -7.55 -17.65 -19.98
C ASN A 242 -6.37 -17.68 -20.97
N ASP A 243 -6.01 -16.54 -21.56
CA ASP A 243 -5.15 -16.48 -22.76
C ASP A 243 -4.47 -15.12 -22.90
N THR A 244 -3.42 -15.01 -23.73
CA THR A 244 -2.76 -13.75 -24.03
C THR A 244 -3.39 -13.08 -25.26
N LEU A 245 -3.65 -11.78 -25.18
CA LEU A 245 -4.07 -10.94 -26.28
C LEU A 245 -2.90 -10.07 -26.74
N HIS A 246 -2.56 -10.17 -28.03
CA HIS A 246 -1.63 -9.28 -28.71
C HIS A 246 -2.39 -8.23 -29.51
N PHE A 247 -2.00 -6.98 -29.35
CA PHE A 247 -2.54 -5.82 -30.05
C PHE A 247 -1.51 -5.31 -31.05
N TYR A 248 -1.96 -5.03 -32.26
CA TYR A 248 -1.12 -4.71 -33.41
C TYR A 248 -1.43 -3.30 -33.93
N PRO A 249 -0.47 -2.67 -34.65
CA PRO A 249 -0.72 -1.44 -35.38
C PRO A 249 -1.94 -1.56 -36.30
N GLY A 250 -2.67 -0.46 -36.49
CA GLY A 250 -3.86 -0.43 -37.35
C GLY A 250 -5.15 -0.89 -36.67
N GLY A 251 -5.17 -1.08 -35.35
CA GLY A 251 -6.42 -1.34 -34.62
C GLY A 251 -6.82 -2.81 -34.56
N TYR A 252 -5.91 -3.75 -34.78
CA TYR A 252 -6.20 -5.19 -34.74
C TYR A 252 -5.65 -5.85 -33.48
N TYR A 253 -6.32 -6.90 -33.01
CA TYR A 253 -5.82 -7.73 -31.92
C TYR A 253 -6.16 -9.21 -32.11
N ARG A 254 -5.39 -10.09 -31.46
CA ARG A 254 -5.62 -11.55 -31.50
C ARG A 254 -5.30 -12.23 -30.18
N ARG A 255 -5.96 -13.35 -29.94
CA ARG A 255 -5.60 -14.34 -28.93
C ARG A 255 -4.49 -15.26 -29.43
N THR A 256 -3.52 -15.58 -28.58
CA THR A 256 -2.37 -16.41 -28.96
C THR A 256 -2.72 -17.90 -29.07
N ALA A 257 -3.44 -18.47 -28.10
CA ALA A 257 -3.67 -19.92 -28.07
C ALA A 257 -4.80 -20.38 -29.02
N ALA A 258 -5.85 -19.58 -29.18
CA ALA A 258 -7.07 -19.99 -29.91
C ALA A 258 -7.25 -19.32 -31.29
N GLY A 259 -6.43 -18.33 -31.64
CA GLY A 259 -6.52 -17.62 -32.93
C GLY A 259 -7.74 -16.70 -33.09
N CYS A 260 -8.60 -16.53 -32.08
CA CYS A 260 -9.70 -15.56 -32.19
C CYS A 260 -9.13 -14.13 -32.27
N SER A 261 -9.69 -13.31 -33.14
CA SER A 261 -9.20 -11.95 -33.42
C SER A 261 -10.35 -10.97 -33.65
N GLY A 262 -10.00 -9.69 -33.67
CA GLY A 262 -10.94 -8.60 -33.87
C GLY A 262 -10.24 -7.26 -34.06
N THR A 263 -11.05 -6.20 -34.05
CA THR A 263 -10.59 -4.81 -34.04
C THR A 263 -10.83 -4.17 -32.69
N TYR A 264 -10.02 -3.18 -32.33
CA TYR A 264 -10.19 -2.45 -31.08
C TYR A 264 -10.18 -0.94 -31.29
N ARG A 265 -10.94 -0.24 -30.44
CA ARG A 265 -10.89 1.21 -30.31
C ARG A 265 -10.52 1.57 -28.88
N LEU A 266 -9.55 2.46 -28.73
CA LEU A 266 -9.14 3.00 -27.44
C LEU A 266 -9.48 4.49 -27.40
N GLU A 267 -10.35 4.88 -26.48
CA GLU A 267 -10.76 6.27 -26.26
C GLU A 267 -10.16 6.78 -24.94
N ASN A 268 -9.44 7.91 -25.01
CA ASN A 268 -8.82 8.61 -23.88
C ASN A 268 -7.91 7.76 -22.97
N GLY A 269 -7.42 6.60 -23.45
CA GLY A 269 -6.63 5.66 -22.65
C GLY A 269 -7.41 4.93 -21.54
N MET A 270 -8.72 5.19 -21.44
CA MET A 270 -9.59 4.75 -20.35
C MET A 270 -10.64 3.74 -20.81
N HIS A 271 -11.07 3.82 -22.08
CA HIS A 271 -12.11 2.97 -22.63
C HIS A 271 -11.58 2.15 -23.80
N LEU A 272 -11.70 0.83 -23.70
CA LEU A 272 -11.29 -0.11 -24.74
C LEU A 272 -12.52 -0.87 -25.23
N ALA A 273 -12.95 -0.60 -26.46
CA ALA A 273 -13.95 -1.39 -27.16
C ALA A 273 -13.25 -2.48 -27.97
N LEU A 274 -13.63 -3.74 -27.72
CA LEU A 274 -13.15 -4.91 -28.46
C LEU A 274 -14.27 -5.44 -29.35
N HIS A 275 -14.12 -5.25 -30.66
CA HIS A 275 -15.02 -5.81 -31.67
C HIS A 275 -14.44 -7.14 -32.17
N TRP A 276 -14.94 -8.25 -31.64
CA TRP A 276 -14.52 -9.58 -32.08
C TRP A 276 -15.13 -9.92 -33.44
N PHE A 277 -14.39 -10.61 -34.30
CA PHE A 277 -14.95 -11.04 -35.59
C PHE A 277 -15.98 -12.15 -35.47
N ASP A 278 -15.86 -13.00 -34.46
CA ASP A 278 -16.72 -14.17 -34.28
C ASP A 278 -17.66 -14.04 -33.07
N TRP A 279 -17.45 -13.03 -32.21
CA TRP A 279 -18.10 -12.89 -30.90
C TRP A 279 -18.72 -11.49 -30.77
N PRO A 280 -19.68 -11.26 -29.85
CA PRO A 280 -20.21 -9.93 -29.60
C PRO A 280 -19.13 -8.94 -29.15
N GLU A 281 -19.36 -7.66 -29.40
CA GLU A 281 -18.52 -6.58 -28.89
C GLU A 281 -18.48 -6.57 -27.36
N GLU A 282 -17.30 -6.28 -26.81
CA GLU A 282 -17.09 -6.11 -25.37
C GLU A 282 -16.51 -4.72 -25.11
N ASN A 283 -17.10 -4.00 -24.16
CA ASN A 283 -16.65 -2.69 -23.73
C ASN A 283 -15.97 -2.81 -22.37
N LEU A 284 -14.72 -2.34 -22.28
CA LEU A 284 -13.90 -2.46 -21.09
C LEU A 284 -13.44 -1.08 -20.61
N ALA A 285 -13.44 -0.91 -19.29
CA ALA A 285 -12.91 0.29 -18.63
C ALA A 285 -11.55 -0.02 -17.98
N CYS A 286 -10.59 0.89 -18.14
CA CYS A 286 -9.26 0.79 -17.55
C CYS A 286 -9.27 1.18 -16.07
N LEU A 287 -8.76 0.31 -15.22
CA LEU A 287 -8.52 0.54 -13.79
C LEU A 287 -7.08 0.12 -13.48
N ASN A 288 -6.21 1.07 -13.08
CA ASN A 288 -4.79 0.81 -12.75
C ASN A 288 -4.05 0.01 -13.85
N GLY A 289 -4.30 0.35 -15.11
CA GLY A 289 -3.71 -0.34 -16.28
C GLY A 289 -4.37 -1.65 -16.67
N THR A 290 -5.35 -2.15 -15.90
CA THR A 290 -6.13 -3.35 -16.19
C THR A 290 -7.50 -2.98 -16.78
N TYR A 291 -7.83 -3.49 -17.97
CA TYR A 291 -9.13 -3.23 -18.59
C TYR A 291 -10.16 -4.27 -18.14
N THR A 292 -11.31 -3.85 -17.62
CA THR A 292 -12.36 -4.73 -17.10
C THR A 292 -13.68 -4.45 -17.82
N GLY A 293 -14.27 -5.48 -18.41
CA GLY A 293 -15.60 -5.46 -19.01
C GLY A 293 -16.52 -6.51 -18.39
N ASN A 294 -17.69 -6.72 -19.01
CA ASN A 294 -18.72 -7.64 -18.51
C ASN A 294 -18.22 -9.09 -18.41
N LYS A 295 -17.51 -9.57 -19.43
CA LYS A 295 -17.02 -10.96 -19.46
C LYS A 295 -15.51 -11.11 -19.49
N ILE A 296 -14.77 -10.02 -19.74
CA ILE A 296 -13.32 -10.05 -20.01
C ILE A 296 -12.60 -9.08 -19.06
N VAL A 297 -11.48 -9.55 -18.50
CA VAL A 297 -10.50 -8.72 -17.78
C VAL A 297 -9.15 -8.84 -18.48
N LEU A 298 -8.50 -7.73 -18.81
CA LEU A 298 -7.19 -7.67 -19.46
C LEU A 298 -6.16 -7.00 -18.54
N THR A 299 -5.16 -7.76 -18.12
CA THR A 299 -4.04 -7.27 -17.29
C THR A 299 -2.80 -7.05 -18.17
N PRO A 300 -2.07 -5.93 -18.04
CA PRO A 300 -0.96 -5.62 -18.94
C PRO A 300 0.21 -6.59 -18.72
N LEU A 301 0.83 -7.04 -19.83
CA LEU A 301 2.05 -7.86 -19.82
C LEU A 301 3.25 -7.09 -20.37
N SER A 302 3.09 -6.39 -21.49
CA SER A 302 4.14 -5.59 -22.11
C SER A 302 3.57 -4.59 -23.13
N GLY A 303 4.32 -3.52 -23.40
CA GLY A 303 3.90 -2.46 -24.33
C GLY A 303 2.78 -1.57 -23.78
N THR A 304 2.29 -0.66 -24.61
CA THR A 304 1.21 0.27 -24.24
C THR A 304 0.22 0.38 -25.39
N LEU A 305 -1.07 0.37 -25.09
CA LEU A 305 -2.09 0.62 -26.11
C LEU A 305 -2.07 2.10 -26.48
N HIS A 306 -1.91 2.36 -27.77
CA HIS A 306 -2.07 3.70 -28.32
C HIS A 306 -3.48 3.87 -28.88
N ALA A 307 -4.00 5.10 -28.80
CA ALA A 307 -5.24 5.46 -29.45
C ALA A 307 -5.06 5.31 -30.96
N ASN A 308 -6.01 4.62 -31.60
CA ASN A 308 -5.96 4.31 -33.04
C ASN A 308 -6.99 5.11 -33.83
N GLU A 309 -7.19 6.38 -33.49
CA GLU A 309 -7.93 7.29 -34.38
C GLU A 309 -6.96 8.06 -35.30
N PRO A 310 -7.31 8.21 -36.60
CA PRO A 310 -6.57 9.10 -37.49
C PRO A 310 -6.68 10.53 -36.98
N ALA A 311 -5.56 11.27 -37.05
CA ALA A 311 -5.48 12.67 -36.64
C ALA A 311 -6.66 13.47 -37.22
N CYS A 312 -7.61 13.86 -36.36
CA CYS A 312 -8.69 14.78 -36.68
C CYS A 312 -8.76 15.82 -35.56
N ASP A 313 -8.91 17.07 -35.98
CA ASP A 313 -8.73 18.34 -35.28
C ASP A 313 -8.93 18.37 -33.75
N ALA A 314 -7.98 19.04 -33.08
CA ALA A 314 -7.94 19.38 -31.66
C ALA A 314 -9.00 20.44 -31.26
N SER A 315 -10.28 20.21 -31.57
CA SER A 315 -11.39 21.05 -31.09
C SER A 315 -12.71 20.31 -30.81
N ALA A 316 -12.67 18.99 -30.54
CA ALA A 316 -13.86 18.28 -30.06
C ALA A 316 -14.01 18.42 -28.54
N ILE A 317 -14.98 19.25 -28.14
CA ILE A 317 -15.51 19.42 -26.78
C ILE A 317 -15.74 18.02 -26.14
N GLU A 318 -15.22 17.79 -24.93
CA GLU A 318 -15.50 16.57 -24.15
C GLU A 318 -17.02 16.32 -24.10
N LYS A 319 -17.47 15.20 -24.66
CA LYS A 319 -18.90 14.83 -24.60
C LYS A 319 -19.26 14.44 -23.16
N PRO A 320 -20.40 14.93 -22.62
CA PRO A 320 -20.80 14.64 -21.25
C PRO A 320 -21.21 13.16 -21.07
N LEU A 321 -20.85 12.57 -19.92
CA LEU A 321 -21.10 11.18 -19.56
C LEU A 321 -22.38 11.05 -18.73
N TYR A 322 -23.41 10.46 -19.34
CA TYR A 322 -24.71 10.21 -18.70
C TYR A 322 -24.98 8.71 -18.53
N ILE A 323 -25.41 8.29 -17.35
CA ILE A 323 -25.57 6.87 -17.01
C ILE A 323 -26.96 6.61 -16.41
N GLN A 324 -27.65 5.63 -17.00
CA GLN A 324 -28.90 5.09 -16.48
C GLN A 324 -28.61 3.74 -15.81
N LEU A 325 -29.02 3.62 -14.54
CA LEU A 325 -28.81 2.44 -13.72
C LEU A 325 -30.15 1.73 -13.46
N GLY A 326 -30.19 0.42 -13.68
CA GLY A 326 -31.41 -0.38 -13.63
C GLY A 326 -32.35 -0.12 -14.81
N CYS A 327 -31.80 -0.03 -16.03
CA CYS A 327 -32.57 0.43 -17.20
C CYS A 327 -33.67 -0.55 -17.65
N GLY A 328 -33.60 -1.84 -17.29
CA GLY A 328 -34.52 -2.85 -17.81
C GLY A 328 -34.56 -2.85 -19.34
N ILE A 329 -35.78 -2.89 -19.86
CA ILE A 329 -36.06 -2.72 -21.30
C ILE A 329 -36.08 -1.24 -21.74
N ASN A 330 -36.08 -0.29 -20.80
CA ASN A 330 -36.24 1.14 -21.06
C ASN A 330 -34.89 1.81 -21.27
N ARG A 331 -34.31 1.64 -22.46
CA ARG A 331 -33.01 2.22 -22.80
C ARG A 331 -33.13 3.68 -23.27
N LEU A 332 -32.34 4.57 -22.68
CA LEU A 332 -32.25 5.98 -23.09
C LEU A 332 -31.17 6.17 -24.18
N PRO A 333 -31.51 6.74 -25.35
CA PRO A 333 -30.54 7.06 -26.40
C PRO A 333 -29.50 8.07 -25.91
N GLY A 334 -28.21 7.82 -26.19
CA GLY A 334 -27.11 8.70 -25.77
C GLY A 334 -26.69 8.54 -24.31
N TRP A 335 -27.30 7.61 -23.56
CA TRP A 335 -26.92 7.27 -22.18
C TRP A 335 -26.22 5.92 -22.13
N MET A 336 -25.33 5.73 -21.15
CA MET A 336 -24.83 4.40 -20.80
C MET A 336 -25.91 3.68 -19.98
N ASN A 337 -26.48 2.62 -20.54
CA ASN A 337 -27.60 1.89 -19.98
C ASN A 337 -27.11 0.60 -19.30
N LEU A 338 -27.19 0.54 -17.97
CA LEU A 338 -26.65 -0.56 -17.17
C LEU A 338 -27.75 -1.23 -16.34
N ASP A 339 -27.70 -2.56 -16.22
CA ASP A 339 -28.69 -3.33 -15.47
C ASP A 339 -28.12 -4.69 -14.99
N MET A 340 -28.85 -5.36 -14.11
CA MET A 340 -28.59 -6.71 -13.64
C MET A 340 -28.72 -7.76 -14.77
N PRO A 341 -28.01 -8.91 -14.69
CA PRO A 341 -27.07 -9.31 -13.63
C PRO A 341 -25.66 -8.74 -13.80
N VAL A 342 -25.45 -7.89 -14.81
CA VAL A 342 -24.12 -7.40 -15.22
C VAL A 342 -23.63 -6.29 -14.30
N PHE A 343 -24.54 -5.43 -13.85
CA PHE A 343 -24.21 -4.27 -13.03
C PHE A 343 -25.09 -4.21 -11.78
N ASP A 344 -24.45 -4.35 -10.62
CA ASP A 344 -25.09 -4.37 -9.31
C ASP A 344 -24.78 -3.08 -8.55
N ILE A 345 -25.76 -2.18 -8.43
CA ILE A 345 -25.61 -0.89 -7.72
C ILE A 345 -25.38 -1.03 -6.21
N THR A 346 -25.48 -2.25 -5.66
CA THR A 346 -25.13 -2.52 -4.26
C THR A 346 -23.62 -2.64 -4.05
N LYS A 347 -22.84 -2.61 -5.13
CA LYS A 347 -21.37 -2.56 -5.13
C LYS A 347 -20.87 -1.13 -5.37
N PRO A 348 -19.63 -0.81 -4.96
CA PRO A 348 -19.00 0.46 -5.31
C PRO A 348 -19.03 0.71 -6.82
N LEU A 349 -19.30 1.96 -7.22
CA LEU A 349 -19.41 2.31 -8.62
C LEU A 349 -18.00 2.38 -9.25
N PRO A 350 -17.76 1.77 -10.42
CA PRO A 350 -16.40 1.60 -10.96
C PRO A 350 -15.84 2.85 -11.64
N TRP A 351 -16.44 4.02 -11.39
CA TRP A 351 -15.98 5.29 -11.95
C TRP A 351 -15.12 6.05 -10.95
N ASN A 352 -14.18 6.84 -11.48
CA ASN A 352 -13.35 7.72 -10.68
C ASN A 352 -14.19 8.81 -10.03
N ASP A 353 -13.62 9.42 -8.99
CA ASP A 353 -14.20 10.59 -8.37
C ASP A 353 -14.41 11.68 -9.42
N GLN A 354 -15.56 12.35 -9.36
CA GLN A 354 -15.84 13.53 -10.19
C GLN A 354 -15.70 13.28 -11.71
N SER A 355 -16.19 12.15 -12.21
CA SER A 355 -16.06 11.77 -13.61
C SER A 355 -17.39 11.67 -14.38
N ILE A 356 -18.52 11.69 -13.68
CA ILE A 356 -19.86 11.50 -14.26
C ILE A 356 -20.63 12.83 -14.27
N ASP A 357 -21.28 13.14 -15.38
CA ASP A 357 -22.10 14.36 -15.51
C ASP A 357 -23.54 14.13 -15.02
N ALA A 358 -24.10 12.93 -15.24
CA ALA A 358 -25.45 12.60 -14.80
C ALA A 358 -25.65 11.11 -14.44
N LEU A 359 -26.40 10.86 -13.36
CA LEU A 359 -26.90 9.56 -12.95
C LEU A 359 -28.44 9.57 -12.91
N PHE A 360 -29.08 8.53 -13.45
CA PHE A 360 -30.53 8.38 -13.44
C PHE A 360 -30.98 6.98 -13.03
N LEU A 361 -31.92 6.92 -12.07
CA LEU A 361 -32.61 5.70 -11.64
C LEU A 361 -34.13 5.94 -11.63
N GLU A 362 -34.90 5.02 -12.20
CA GLU A 362 -36.37 5.03 -12.18
C GLU A 362 -36.88 3.68 -11.66
N HIS A 363 -37.54 3.69 -10.50
CA HIS A 363 -38.11 2.51 -9.85
C HIS A 363 -37.07 1.39 -9.62
N VAL A 364 -35.94 1.76 -9.00
CA VAL A 364 -34.80 0.86 -8.73
C VAL A 364 -34.38 0.91 -7.26
N ILE A 365 -34.33 2.10 -6.66
CA ILE A 365 -33.74 2.33 -5.33
C ILE A 365 -34.53 1.65 -4.20
N GLU A 366 -35.82 1.39 -4.41
CA GLU A 366 -36.72 0.67 -3.51
C GLU A 366 -36.49 -0.85 -3.54
N HIS A 367 -35.83 -1.39 -4.57
CA HIS A 367 -35.56 -2.82 -4.72
C HIS A 367 -34.27 -3.28 -4.03
N ILE A 368 -33.51 -2.36 -3.44
CA ILE A 368 -32.31 -2.67 -2.65
C ILE A 368 -32.51 -2.29 -1.16
N PRO A 369 -31.83 -2.96 -0.21
CA PRO A 369 -31.89 -2.61 1.20
C PRO A 369 -31.46 -1.16 1.47
N SER A 370 -32.08 -0.50 2.45
CA SER A 370 -31.86 0.93 2.75
C SER A 370 -30.41 1.29 3.06
N ASN A 371 -29.65 0.41 3.71
CA ASN A 371 -28.22 0.60 3.96
C ASN A 371 -27.38 0.57 2.68
N GLN A 372 -27.77 -0.25 1.69
CA GLN A 372 -27.09 -0.32 0.39
C GLN A 372 -27.50 0.86 -0.50
N ALA A 373 -28.76 1.31 -0.43
CA ALA A 373 -29.18 2.55 -1.07
C ALA A 373 -28.39 3.76 -0.56
N TYR A 374 -28.17 3.85 0.75
CA TYR A 374 -27.31 4.88 1.34
C TYR A 374 -25.85 4.79 0.83
N ALA A 375 -25.29 3.58 0.76
CA ALA A 375 -23.96 3.37 0.20
C ALA A 375 -23.87 3.78 -1.27
N PHE A 376 -24.88 3.45 -2.08
CA PHE A 376 -25.00 3.88 -3.47
C PHE A 376 -25.06 5.41 -3.58
N MET A 377 -25.85 6.11 -2.75
CA MET A 377 -25.93 7.57 -2.79
C MET A 377 -24.59 8.25 -2.46
N LYS A 378 -23.77 7.66 -1.57
CA LYS A 378 -22.40 8.13 -1.33
C LYS A 378 -21.48 7.89 -2.52
N GLU A 379 -21.63 6.77 -3.23
CA GLU A 379 -20.87 6.49 -4.45
C GLU A 379 -21.31 7.39 -5.61
N ALA A 380 -22.60 7.68 -5.72
CA ALA A 380 -23.13 8.68 -6.65
C ALA A 380 -22.52 10.06 -6.37
N TRP A 381 -22.44 10.46 -5.10
CA TRP A 381 -21.76 11.69 -4.69
C TRP A 381 -20.29 11.70 -5.07
N ARG A 382 -19.57 10.61 -4.80
CA ARG A 382 -18.15 10.46 -5.14
C ARG A 382 -17.91 10.63 -6.64
N THR A 383 -18.68 9.92 -7.44
CA THR A 383 -18.46 9.79 -8.89
C THR A 383 -19.00 10.96 -9.72
N LEU A 384 -20.04 11.68 -9.26
CA LEU A 384 -20.53 12.87 -9.95
C LEU A 384 -19.50 14.02 -9.91
N LYS A 385 -19.34 14.72 -11.04
CA LYS A 385 -18.61 15.99 -11.14
C LYS A 385 -19.29 17.08 -10.28
N PRO A 386 -18.57 18.12 -9.84
CA PRO A 386 -19.22 19.36 -9.40
C PRO A 386 -20.21 19.84 -10.45
N GLY A 387 -21.42 20.21 -10.03
CA GLY A 387 -22.54 20.54 -10.93
C GLY A 387 -23.24 19.32 -11.55
N GLY A 388 -22.70 18.11 -11.36
CA GLY A 388 -23.29 16.86 -11.81
C GLY A 388 -24.56 16.52 -11.03
N ILE A 389 -25.47 15.80 -11.68
CA ILE A 389 -26.82 15.57 -11.17
C ILE A 389 -27.14 14.08 -10.99
N LEU A 390 -27.73 13.75 -9.84
CA LEU A 390 -28.42 12.49 -9.59
C LEU A 390 -29.94 12.73 -9.64
N ARG A 391 -30.64 12.01 -10.52
CA ARG A 391 -32.11 12.01 -10.58
C ARG A 391 -32.65 10.65 -10.14
N LEU A 392 -33.49 10.65 -9.12
CA LEU A 392 -34.14 9.48 -8.56
C LEU A 392 -35.66 9.61 -8.71
N ALA A 393 -36.28 8.65 -9.40
CA ALA A 393 -37.73 8.49 -9.45
C ALA A 393 -38.11 7.18 -8.74
N PHE A 394 -38.95 7.26 -7.70
CA PHE A 394 -39.28 6.12 -6.85
C PHE A 394 -40.71 6.21 -6.27
N PRO A 395 -41.31 5.09 -5.83
CA PRO A 395 -42.61 5.09 -5.15
C PRO A 395 -42.57 5.82 -3.80
N ASP A 396 -43.43 6.83 -3.60
CA ASP A 396 -43.55 7.55 -2.33
C ASP A 396 -44.80 7.13 -1.56
N LEU A 397 -44.58 6.39 -0.47
CA LEU A 397 -45.66 5.80 0.31
C LEU A 397 -46.61 6.84 0.92
N LEU A 398 -46.09 7.97 1.40
CA LEU A 398 -46.92 9.00 2.04
C LEU A 398 -47.72 9.78 1.00
N ARG A 399 -47.14 10.03 -0.17
CA ARG A 399 -47.87 10.62 -1.30
C ARG A 399 -49.00 9.70 -1.74
N ILE A 400 -48.72 8.42 -1.96
CA ILE A 400 -49.75 7.45 -2.36
C ILE A 400 -50.88 7.41 -1.32
N ALA A 401 -50.55 7.33 -0.03
CA ALA A 401 -51.55 7.30 1.04
C ALA A 401 -52.45 8.55 1.06
N ARG A 402 -51.89 9.74 0.74
CA ARG A 402 -52.60 11.03 0.78
C ARG A 402 -53.40 11.32 -0.50
N GLU A 403 -52.87 10.94 -1.66
CA GLU A 403 -53.37 11.36 -2.97
C GLU A 403 -54.16 10.25 -3.70
N SER A 404 -54.25 9.04 -3.13
CA SER A 404 -55.03 7.94 -3.70
C SER A 404 -56.49 8.33 -3.95
N THR A 405 -56.97 8.11 -5.18
CA THR A 405 -58.36 8.34 -5.59
C THR A 405 -59.14 7.03 -5.69
N PRO A 406 -60.49 7.06 -5.61
CA PRO A 406 -61.31 5.86 -5.85
C PRO A 406 -61.05 5.21 -7.23
N GLN A 407 -60.70 6.01 -8.25
CA GLN A 407 -60.33 5.55 -9.58
C GLN A 407 -59.01 4.78 -9.54
N TYR A 408 -58.00 5.31 -8.85
CA TYR A 408 -56.71 4.66 -8.66
C TYR A 408 -56.85 3.34 -7.89
N ILE A 409 -57.65 3.32 -6.82
CA ILE A 409 -57.90 2.10 -6.03
C ILE A 409 -58.62 1.03 -6.87
N ARG A 410 -59.59 1.41 -7.71
CA ARG A 410 -60.23 0.49 -8.66
C ARG A 410 -59.27 -0.02 -9.72
N PHE A 411 -58.35 0.81 -10.19
CA PHE A 411 -57.28 0.41 -11.10
C PHE A 411 -56.36 -0.64 -10.47
N LEU A 412 -55.91 -0.42 -9.22
CA LEU A 412 -55.11 -1.39 -8.50
C LEU A 412 -55.88 -2.71 -8.29
N GLN A 413 -57.17 -2.63 -7.94
CA GLN A 413 -58.02 -3.81 -7.81
C GLN A 413 -58.17 -4.59 -9.13
N SER A 414 -58.37 -3.90 -10.27
CA SER A 414 -58.50 -4.57 -11.57
C SER A 414 -57.21 -5.25 -12.04
N HIS A 415 -56.05 -4.85 -11.51
CA HIS A 415 -54.74 -5.47 -11.75
C HIS A 415 -54.37 -6.51 -10.67
N GLY A 416 -55.25 -6.80 -9.70
CA GLY A 416 -54.99 -7.75 -8.62
C GLY A 416 -54.09 -7.23 -7.50
N TRP A 417 -53.83 -5.92 -7.48
CA TRP A 417 -52.96 -5.23 -6.51
C TRP A 417 -53.75 -4.61 -5.33
N GLY A 418 -54.93 -5.14 -5.03
CA GLY A 418 -55.76 -4.71 -3.91
C GLY A 418 -57.16 -5.33 -3.96
N ASP A 419 -57.90 -5.21 -2.86
CA ASP A 419 -59.30 -5.65 -2.74
C ASP A 419 -60.32 -4.51 -2.98
N GLY A 420 -59.84 -3.34 -3.40
CA GLY A 420 -60.66 -2.13 -3.58
C GLY A 420 -60.71 -1.22 -2.34
N SER A 421 -59.96 -1.54 -1.27
CA SER A 421 -59.74 -0.64 -0.13
C SER A 421 -58.43 0.15 -0.24
N PRO A 422 -58.35 1.38 0.30
CA PRO A 422 -57.09 2.14 0.38
C PRO A 422 -55.99 1.38 1.14
N GLY A 423 -56.36 0.61 2.17
CA GLY A 423 -55.41 -0.14 2.98
C GLY A 423 -54.75 -1.30 2.22
N SER A 424 -55.51 -2.06 1.43
CA SER A 424 -54.96 -3.17 0.65
C SER A 424 -54.13 -2.69 -0.54
N ALA A 425 -54.51 -1.57 -1.14
CA ALA A 425 -53.72 -0.88 -2.17
C ALA A 425 -52.33 -0.47 -1.63
N LEU A 426 -52.30 0.15 -0.45
CA LEU A 426 -51.05 0.54 0.20
C LEU A 426 -50.21 -0.68 0.60
N ALA A 427 -50.84 -1.71 1.17
CA ALA A 427 -50.16 -2.95 1.55
C ALA A 427 -49.57 -3.68 0.33
N SER A 428 -50.24 -3.65 -0.83
CA SER A 428 -49.74 -4.25 -2.06
C SER A 428 -48.43 -3.60 -2.49
N ILE A 429 -48.37 -2.26 -2.55
CA ILE A 429 -47.18 -1.50 -2.95
C ILE A 429 -45.99 -1.79 -2.02
N VAL A 430 -46.24 -2.02 -0.73
CA VAL A 430 -45.20 -2.37 0.25
C VAL A 430 -44.75 -3.83 0.14
N THR A 431 -45.67 -4.78 -0.09
CA THR A 431 -45.40 -6.21 0.14
C THR A 431 -45.35 -7.08 -1.12
N LYS A 432 -45.98 -6.66 -2.22
CA LYS A 432 -46.18 -7.49 -3.42
C LYS A 432 -45.28 -7.12 -4.61
N HIS A 433 -44.62 -5.97 -4.57
CA HIS A 433 -43.73 -5.50 -5.65
C HIS A 433 -42.26 -5.86 -5.45
N GLY A 434 -41.91 -6.62 -4.41
CA GLY A 434 -40.51 -7.01 -4.15
C GLY A 434 -39.62 -5.85 -3.71
N HIS A 435 -40.21 -4.77 -3.18
CA HIS A 435 -39.47 -3.67 -2.55
C HIS A 435 -38.78 -4.17 -1.28
N LYS A 436 -37.52 -3.78 -1.12
CA LYS A 436 -36.70 -4.05 0.07
C LYS A 436 -36.54 -2.81 0.95
N ALA A 437 -36.87 -1.64 0.42
CA ALA A 437 -36.90 -0.38 1.14
C ALA A 437 -38.13 0.42 0.76
N ILE A 438 -38.60 1.24 1.69
CA ILE A 438 -39.71 2.17 1.49
C ILE A 438 -39.15 3.57 1.65
N TRP A 439 -39.50 4.45 0.70
CA TRP A 439 -39.02 5.82 0.66
C TRP A 439 -40.19 6.80 0.72
N THR A 440 -39.89 7.96 1.28
CA THR A 440 -40.72 9.15 1.20
C THR A 440 -39.84 10.28 0.70
N LYS A 441 -40.45 11.32 0.13
CA LYS A 441 -39.70 12.53 -0.21
C LYS A 441 -38.81 13.01 0.94
N ASP A 442 -39.38 13.14 2.13
CA ASP A 442 -38.71 13.75 3.28
C ASP A 442 -37.50 12.92 3.74
N THR A 443 -37.63 11.59 3.73
CA THR A 443 -36.51 10.69 4.10
C THR A 443 -35.39 10.73 3.06
N MET A 444 -35.73 10.73 1.77
CA MET A 444 -34.74 10.78 0.71
C MET A 444 -34.00 12.13 0.66
N LEU A 445 -34.72 13.25 0.80
CA LEU A 445 -34.12 14.59 0.88
C LEU A 445 -33.16 14.70 2.08
N ALA A 446 -33.59 14.28 3.27
CA ALA A 446 -32.75 14.33 4.46
C ALA A 446 -31.44 13.52 4.28
N ILE A 447 -31.51 12.36 3.65
CA ILE A 447 -30.34 11.52 3.38
C ILE A 447 -29.42 12.21 2.37
N LEU A 448 -29.94 12.69 1.24
CA LEU A 448 -29.14 13.34 0.20
C LEU A 448 -28.46 14.61 0.71
N HIS A 449 -29.18 15.41 1.51
CA HIS A 449 -28.62 16.59 2.19
C HIS A 449 -27.51 16.18 3.17
N SER A 450 -27.70 15.10 3.94
CA SER A 450 -26.66 14.61 4.87
C SER A 450 -25.38 14.12 4.17
N ILE A 451 -25.46 13.74 2.89
CA ILE A 451 -24.31 13.34 2.06
C ILE A 451 -23.63 14.56 1.43
N GLY A 452 -24.34 15.69 1.32
CA GLY A 452 -23.81 16.96 0.78
C GLY A 452 -24.50 17.45 -0.50
N PHE A 453 -25.49 16.72 -1.03
CA PHE A 453 -26.23 17.15 -2.21
C PHE A 453 -27.15 18.33 -1.93
N GLU A 454 -27.25 19.24 -2.90
CA GLU A 454 -28.37 20.17 -3.00
C GLU A 454 -29.54 19.43 -3.64
N ALA A 455 -30.43 18.88 -2.80
CA ALA A 455 -31.54 18.06 -3.26
C ALA A 455 -32.88 18.78 -3.14
N CYS A 456 -33.72 18.62 -4.16
CA CYS A 456 -35.08 19.13 -4.17
C CYS A 456 -36.03 18.17 -4.89
N GLU A 457 -37.31 18.25 -4.54
CA GLU A 457 -38.36 17.55 -5.28
C GLU A 457 -38.63 18.26 -6.61
N GLN A 458 -38.76 17.48 -7.67
CA GLN A 458 -39.12 17.95 -9.00
C GLN A 458 -40.41 17.29 -9.48
N ARG A 459 -41.12 17.99 -10.36
CA ARG A 459 -42.28 17.41 -11.04
C ARG A 459 -41.82 16.36 -12.05
N LEU A 460 -42.65 15.33 -12.23
CA LEU A 460 -42.39 14.27 -13.21
C LEU A 460 -42.24 14.87 -14.62
N GLY A 461 -41.19 14.49 -15.33
CA GLY A 461 -40.84 14.98 -16.66
C GLY A 461 -40.26 16.40 -16.70
N GLU A 462 -40.29 17.16 -15.60
CA GLU A 462 -39.69 18.50 -15.52
C GLU A 462 -38.28 18.44 -14.91
N SER A 463 -37.35 19.20 -15.49
CA SER A 463 -35.99 19.39 -14.98
C SER A 463 -35.40 20.71 -15.49
N SER A 464 -34.60 21.36 -14.66
CA SER A 464 -33.75 22.48 -15.09
C SER A 464 -32.67 22.02 -16.08
N HIS A 465 -32.23 20.76 -16.00
CA HIS A 465 -31.23 20.16 -16.89
C HIS A 465 -31.88 19.59 -18.17
N PRO A 466 -31.52 20.08 -19.37
CA PRO A 466 -32.19 19.68 -20.62
C PRO A 466 -32.18 18.18 -20.90
N HIS A 467 -31.10 17.47 -20.55
CA HIS A 467 -30.94 16.03 -20.77
C HIS A 467 -31.77 15.17 -19.80
N MET A 468 -32.34 15.77 -18.75
CA MET A 468 -33.19 15.10 -17.75
C MET A 468 -34.69 15.28 -18.00
N ARG A 469 -35.09 16.05 -19.02
CA ARG A 469 -36.51 16.34 -19.27
C ARG A 469 -37.21 15.17 -19.94
N GLY A 470 -38.33 14.72 -19.35
CA GLY A 470 -39.18 13.68 -19.91
C GLY A 470 -38.53 12.30 -20.03
N ILE A 471 -37.52 12.00 -19.21
CA ILE A 471 -36.77 10.74 -19.27
C ILE A 471 -37.48 9.58 -18.55
N GLU A 472 -38.38 9.88 -17.61
CA GLU A 472 -39.19 8.87 -16.92
C GLU A 472 -40.21 8.23 -17.87
N GLN A 473 -40.23 6.90 -17.91
CA GLN A 473 -41.11 6.16 -18.81
C GLN A 473 -42.25 5.43 -18.09
N ARG A 474 -42.29 5.42 -16.75
CA ARG A 474 -43.36 4.77 -15.96
C ARG A 474 -44.76 5.27 -16.34
N ASN A 475 -44.87 6.53 -16.76
CA ASN A 475 -46.10 7.11 -17.31
C ASN A 475 -46.68 6.30 -18.48
N ARG A 476 -45.84 5.70 -19.34
CA ARG A 476 -46.30 4.88 -20.47
C ARG A 476 -47.00 3.58 -20.04
N GLN A 477 -46.74 3.12 -18.82
CA GLN A 477 -47.32 1.88 -18.27
C GLN A 477 -48.59 2.16 -17.47
N LEU A 478 -48.62 3.23 -16.68
CA LEU A 478 -49.72 3.53 -15.73
C LEU A 478 -50.64 4.67 -16.18
N GLY A 479 -50.23 5.48 -17.15
CA GLY A 479 -50.87 6.75 -17.48
C GLY A 479 -50.43 7.90 -16.54
N PRO A 480 -50.63 9.16 -16.96
CA PRO A 480 -50.02 10.32 -16.30
C PRO A 480 -50.61 10.56 -14.91
N ASP A 481 -51.91 10.34 -14.75
CA ASP A 481 -52.62 10.60 -13.49
C ASP A 481 -52.20 9.62 -12.39
N PHE A 482 -52.04 8.33 -12.72
CA PHE A 482 -51.63 7.31 -11.76
C PHE A 482 -50.13 7.37 -11.47
N ASN A 483 -49.30 7.66 -12.48
CA ASN A 483 -47.87 7.86 -12.25
C ASN A 483 -47.60 9.05 -11.31
N ARG A 484 -48.42 10.11 -11.38
CA ARG A 484 -48.32 11.25 -10.45
C ARG A 484 -48.67 10.89 -9.01
N ILE A 485 -49.56 9.92 -8.81
CA ILE A 485 -49.92 9.43 -7.46
C ILE A 485 -48.82 8.54 -6.89
N GLU A 486 -48.18 7.71 -7.73
CA GLU A 486 -47.20 6.71 -7.27
C GLU A 486 -45.79 7.28 -7.13
N THR A 487 -45.33 8.06 -8.11
CA THR A 487 -43.91 8.39 -8.26
C THR A 487 -43.59 9.79 -7.74
N THR A 488 -42.60 9.86 -6.85
CA THR A 488 -41.90 11.10 -6.52
C THR A 488 -40.57 11.15 -7.27
N CYS A 489 -40.21 12.34 -7.76
CA CYS A 489 -38.92 12.58 -8.37
C CYS A 489 -38.10 13.56 -7.53
N ILE A 490 -36.85 13.19 -7.25
CA ILE A 490 -35.88 14.05 -6.58
C ILE A 490 -34.69 14.25 -7.51
N GLU A 491 -34.29 15.51 -7.64
CA GLU A 491 -33.01 15.89 -8.23
C GLU A 491 -32.06 16.29 -7.11
N ALA A 492 -30.88 15.71 -7.13
CA ALA A 492 -29.78 15.99 -6.21
C ALA A 492 -28.58 16.45 -7.03
N VAL A 493 -28.29 17.73 -6.95
CA VAL A 493 -27.15 18.34 -7.64
C VAL A 493 -25.97 18.33 -6.68
N LYS A 494 -24.83 17.82 -7.17
CA LYS A 494 -23.57 18.04 -6.47
C LYS A 494 -23.22 19.50 -6.68
N PRO A 495 -23.14 20.33 -5.62
CA PRO A 495 -22.92 21.76 -5.79
C PRO A 495 -21.67 22.03 -6.64
N ASN A 496 -21.75 23.06 -7.49
CA ASN A 496 -20.56 23.61 -8.15
C ASN A 496 -19.70 24.22 -7.07
N LEU A 497 -18.79 23.41 -6.58
CA LEU A 497 -17.78 23.82 -5.62
C LEU A 497 -16.74 24.63 -6.41
N ASP A 498 -17.05 25.90 -6.72
CA ASP A 498 -16.05 26.96 -6.57
C ASP A 498 -15.77 27.06 -5.06
N ARG A 499 -15.14 26.01 -4.52
CA ARG A 499 -14.60 25.99 -3.18
C ARG A 499 -13.49 27.01 -3.21
N LYS A 500 -13.67 28.15 -2.54
CA LYS A 500 -12.56 28.61 -1.70
C LYS A 500 -12.36 27.50 -0.67
N THR A 501 -11.47 26.57 -0.99
CA THR A 501 -11.00 25.58 -0.03
C THR A 501 -10.40 26.36 1.12
N MET A 502 -10.92 26.18 2.34
CA MET A 502 -10.22 26.72 3.49
C MET A 502 -8.87 26.02 3.57
N LYS A 503 -7.81 26.81 3.46
CA LYS A 503 -6.46 26.31 3.51
C LYS A 503 -6.03 26.12 4.95
N CYS A 504 -5.44 24.98 5.23
CA CYS A 504 -4.86 24.61 6.51
C CYS A 504 -3.34 24.51 6.35
N VAL A 505 -2.60 25.40 7.01
CA VAL A 505 -1.14 25.39 7.02
C VAL A 505 -0.69 24.90 8.39
N PHE A 506 -0.16 23.67 8.43
CA PHE A 506 0.18 23.01 9.68
C PHE A 506 1.67 22.73 9.82
N LEU A 507 2.21 23.05 10.98
CA LEU A 507 3.58 22.71 11.33
C LEU A 507 3.76 21.20 11.37
N ILE A 508 4.75 20.72 10.64
CA ILE A 508 5.13 19.31 10.60
C ILE A 508 6.61 19.16 10.96
N ALA A 509 6.89 18.37 11.99
CA ALA A 509 8.26 17.97 12.29
C ALA A 509 8.72 16.87 11.31
N PRO A 510 10.04 16.70 11.10
CA PRO A 510 10.55 15.60 10.27
C PRO A 510 10.07 14.23 10.75
N ASN A 511 9.42 13.49 9.86
CA ASN A 511 8.80 12.17 10.12
C ASN A 511 7.62 12.20 11.11
N GLU A 512 6.92 13.32 11.22
CA GLU A 512 5.63 13.42 11.89
C GLU A 512 4.49 13.18 10.89
N ASN A 513 3.44 12.50 11.33
CA ASN A 513 2.25 12.31 10.52
C ASN A 513 1.28 13.47 10.75
N MET A 514 0.51 13.83 9.73
CA MET A 514 -0.63 14.71 9.87
C MET A 514 -1.83 13.89 10.36
N GLU A 515 -2.10 13.91 11.66
CA GLU A 515 -3.03 12.97 12.33
C GLU A 515 -4.46 13.07 11.80
N GLY A 516 -4.91 14.28 11.49
CA GLY A 516 -6.25 14.58 10.97
C GLY A 516 -6.33 14.66 9.44
N GLN A 517 -5.30 14.22 8.70
CA GLN A 517 -5.21 14.45 7.25
C GLN A 517 -6.42 13.91 6.48
N THR A 518 -6.80 12.66 6.74
CA THR A 518 -7.95 12.03 6.07
C THR A 518 -9.25 12.76 6.40
N GLU A 519 -9.44 13.17 7.65
CA GLU A 519 -10.62 13.92 8.08
C GLU A 519 -10.68 15.31 7.42
N LEU A 520 -9.55 16.01 7.33
CA LEU A 520 -9.41 17.30 6.63
C LEU A 520 -9.74 17.17 5.14
N GLU A 521 -9.16 16.19 4.45
CA GLU A 521 -9.42 15.93 3.03
C GLU A 521 -10.90 15.55 2.81
N HIS A 522 -11.45 14.67 3.66
CA HIS A 522 -12.84 14.24 3.59
C HIS A 522 -13.83 15.39 3.81
N LEU A 523 -13.50 16.30 4.73
CA LEU A 523 -14.30 17.48 5.07
C LEU A 523 -14.00 18.69 4.17
N GLY A 524 -13.13 18.55 3.15
CA GLY A 524 -12.96 19.52 2.07
C GLY A 524 -11.96 20.65 2.33
N TYR A 525 -11.03 20.48 3.27
CA TYR A 525 -9.93 21.43 3.52
C TYR A 525 -8.74 21.19 2.58
N GLU A 526 -8.04 22.26 2.19
CA GLU A 526 -6.75 22.16 1.48
C GLU A 526 -5.62 22.15 2.49
N ILE A 527 -4.76 21.14 2.47
CA ILE A 527 -3.70 20.98 3.49
C ILE A 527 -2.35 21.39 2.89
N SER A 528 -1.60 22.20 3.64
CA SER A 528 -0.22 22.57 3.35
C SER A 528 0.65 22.26 4.55
N HIS A 529 1.74 21.54 4.30
CA HIS A 529 2.70 21.15 5.32
C HIS A 529 3.79 22.21 5.44
N TYR A 530 3.97 22.75 6.64
CA TYR A 530 5.01 23.76 6.90
C TYR A 530 6.10 23.16 7.79
N PRO A 531 7.37 23.10 7.35
CA PRO A 531 8.42 22.45 8.11
C PRO A 531 8.79 23.24 9.37
N VAL A 532 8.93 22.54 10.49
CA VAL A 532 9.49 23.13 11.73
C VAL A 532 10.93 23.59 11.47
N SER A 533 11.20 24.85 11.81
CA SER A 533 12.50 25.49 11.59
C SER A 533 13.42 25.35 12.81
N PRO A 534 14.76 25.23 12.61
CA PRO A 534 15.72 25.39 13.68
C PRO A 534 15.73 26.84 14.20
N GLU A 535 16.05 27.01 15.47
CA GLU A 535 16.05 28.30 16.16
C GLU A 535 17.16 29.23 15.65
N GLN A 536 16.82 30.40 15.10
CA GLN A 536 17.80 31.35 14.57
C GLN A 536 17.49 32.84 14.82
N ASN A 537 16.21 33.28 14.91
CA ASN A 537 15.84 34.69 14.77
C ASN A 537 14.91 35.25 15.88
N LEU A 538 14.87 34.65 17.07
CA LEU A 538 14.11 35.19 18.20
C LEU A 538 14.86 36.36 18.85
N THR A 539 14.20 37.51 19.04
CA THR A 539 14.82 38.71 19.62
C THR A 539 14.62 38.84 21.13
N ASP A 540 13.54 38.24 21.66
CA ASP A 540 13.23 38.16 23.10
C ASP A 540 13.26 39.54 23.84
N THR A 541 12.93 40.63 23.15
CA THR A 541 13.07 42.01 23.65
C THR A 541 12.06 42.43 24.73
N ARG A 542 11.00 41.66 25.00
CA ARG A 542 9.90 42.02 25.92
C ARG A 542 9.98 41.33 27.29
N GLU A 543 11.20 41.03 27.77
CA GLU A 543 11.43 40.18 28.96
C GLU A 543 10.76 40.69 30.26
N ASP A 544 10.73 42.01 30.47
CA ASP A 544 10.26 42.62 31.71
C ASP A 544 8.74 42.57 31.90
N GLU A 545 7.97 42.57 30.81
CA GLU A 545 6.51 42.50 30.82
C GLU A 545 6.00 41.15 31.37
N PHE A 546 6.84 40.11 31.27
CA PHE A 546 6.52 38.75 31.70
C PHE A 546 6.54 38.55 33.21
N THR A 547 7.44 39.24 33.93
CA THR A 547 7.50 39.11 35.40
C THR A 547 6.21 39.61 36.02
N SER A 548 5.63 40.67 35.45
CA SER A 548 4.34 41.23 35.87
C SER A 548 3.15 40.32 35.55
N PHE A 549 3.17 39.61 34.42
CA PHE A 549 2.06 38.73 34.00
C PHE A 549 2.07 37.34 34.67
N LEU A 550 3.25 36.70 34.78
CA LEU A 550 3.38 35.34 35.34
C LEU A 550 3.81 35.29 36.82
N GLY A 551 4.28 36.40 37.38
CA GLY A 551 4.83 36.46 38.74
C GLY A 551 6.15 35.69 38.93
N ARG A 552 6.83 35.28 37.85
CA ARG A 552 8.09 34.53 37.88
C ARG A 552 8.96 34.80 36.65
N ALA A 553 10.27 34.52 36.77
CA ALA A 553 11.24 34.74 35.71
C ALA A 553 10.95 33.88 34.44
N PRO A 554 10.93 34.46 33.22
CA PRO A 554 10.56 33.78 31.98
C PRO A 554 11.44 32.58 31.62
N ALA A 555 12.74 32.68 31.91
CA ALA A 555 13.72 31.61 31.69
C ALA A 555 13.34 30.29 32.39
N THR A 556 12.53 30.33 33.44
CA THR A 556 12.07 29.12 34.16
C THR A 556 11.06 28.28 33.37
N CYS A 557 10.42 28.86 32.35
CA CYS A 557 9.40 28.22 31.53
C CYS A 557 9.92 27.84 30.13
N GLU A 558 11.17 28.19 29.82
CA GLU A 558 11.73 28.07 28.48
C GLU A 558 12.34 26.68 28.24
N ARG A 559 11.92 26.04 27.15
CA ARG A 559 12.46 24.76 26.69
C ARG A 559 12.83 24.88 25.21
N ARG A 560 13.82 24.12 24.75
CA ARG A 560 14.29 24.14 23.35
C ARG A 560 13.16 23.97 22.33
N HIS A 561 12.19 23.11 22.61
CA HIS A 561 11.03 22.92 21.72
C HIS A 561 10.11 24.14 21.66
N VAL A 562 9.95 24.88 22.77
CA VAL A 562 9.11 26.10 22.80
C VAL A 562 9.73 27.18 21.91
N ARG A 563 11.05 27.35 21.95
CA ARG A 563 11.78 28.30 21.09
C ARG A 563 11.64 27.93 19.60
N SER A 564 11.83 26.66 19.27
CA SER A 564 11.63 26.16 17.89
C SER A 564 10.18 26.35 17.41
N LEU A 565 9.18 26.11 18.27
CA LEU A 565 7.77 26.29 17.95
C LEU A 565 7.41 27.75 17.69
N ARG A 566 7.85 28.68 18.56
CA ARG A 566 7.68 30.13 18.38
C ARG A 566 8.26 30.60 17.03
N GLN A 567 9.50 30.23 16.75
CA GLN A 567 10.17 30.59 15.50
C GLN A 567 9.42 30.03 14.29
N SER A 568 8.97 28.77 14.37
CA SER A 568 8.30 28.10 13.26
C SER A 568 6.94 28.73 12.96
N PHE A 569 6.14 29.06 13.98
CA PHE A 569 4.89 29.79 13.81
C PHE A 569 5.11 31.21 13.27
N ALA A 570 6.13 31.93 13.76
CA ALA A 570 6.45 33.25 13.24
C ALA A 570 6.84 33.21 11.75
N ASN A 571 7.69 32.26 11.36
CA ASN A 571 8.06 32.07 9.95
C ASN A 571 6.84 31.71 9.10
N MET A 572 6.00 30.79 9.58
CA MET A 572 4.80 30.34 8.89
C MET A 572 3.80 31.48 8.64
N LEU A 573 3.61 32.37 9.61
CA LEU A 573 2.73 33.54 9.47
C LEU A 573 3.32 34.63 8.56
N LEU A 574 4.65 34.71 8.43
CA LEU A 574 5.35 35.70 7.61
C LEU A 574 5.69 35.20 6.20
N ASP A 575 5.32 33.97 5.85
CA ASP A 575 5.55 33.44 4.51
C ASP A 575 4.63 34.15 3.50
N PRO A 576 5.20 34.83 2.48
CA PRO A 576 4.44 35.64 1.53
C PRO A 576 3.52 34.81 0.63
N SER A 577 3.67 33.48 0.59
CA SER A 577 2.80 32.57 -0.17
C SER A 577 1.33 32.62 0.28
N TRP A 578 1.07 33.21 1.45
CA TRP A 578 -0.23 33.25 2.10
C TRP A 578 -0.91 34.62 2.03
N ASP A 579 -0.24 35.68 1.57
CA ASP A 579 -0.64 37.08 1.77
C ASP A 579 -2.04 37.45 1.21
N ASP A 580 -2.55 36.71 0.22
CA ASP A 580 -3.81 37.00 -0.47
C ASP A 580 -5.07 36.31 0.12
N ASP A 581 -4.96 35.55 1.22
CA ASP A 581 -6.07 34.76 1.76
C ASP A 581 -6.29 34.98 3.27
N ASP A 582 -7.42 35.56 3.67
CA ASP A 582 -7.77 35.82 5.08
C ASP A 582 -8.29 34.59 5.84
N LEU A 583 -8.62 33.49 5.16
CA LEU A 583 -9.32 32.33 5.73
C LEU A 583 -8.40 31.12 5.98
N ILE A 584 -7.09 31.35 6.07
CA ILE A 584 -6.11 30.30 6.35
C ILE A 584 -6.15 29.90 7.83
N ILE A 585 -6.24 28.60 8.08
CA ILE A 585 -6.11 27.97 9.39
C ILE A 585 -4.64 27.60 9.60
N PHE A 586 -3.98 28.26 10.54
CA PHE A 586 -2.63 27.95 10.99
C PHE A 586 -2.66 27.04 12.21
N GLY A 587 -1.74 26.10 12.28
CA GLY A 587 -1.84 25.07 13.31
C GLY A 587 -0.71 24.07 13.44
N GLU A 588 -1.00 22.99 14.15
CA GLU A 588 -0.10 21.85 14.36
C GLU A 588 -0.67 20.56 13.75
N SER A 589 0.20 19.58 13.55
CA SER A 589 -0.09 18.31 12.85
C SER A 589 -1.13 17.40 13.51
N ASP A 590 -1.52 17.65 14.76
CA ASP A 590 -2.54 16.91 15.51
C ASP A 590 -3.96 17.50 15.42
N SER A 591 -4.12 18.57 14.65
CA SER A 591 -5.37 19.32 14.56
C SER A 591 -6.34 18.66 13.58
N THR A 592 -7.55 18.33 14.04
CA THR A 592 -8.53 17.58 13.26
C THR A 592 -9.90 18.28 13.26
N PRO A 593 -10.54 18.50 12.10
CA PRO A 593 -11.83 19.19 12.00
C PRO A 593 -13.01 18.30 12.42
N LEU A 594 -14.07 18.94 12.89
CA LEU A 594 -15.38 18.34 13.19
C LEU A 594 -16.49 18.81 12.23
N ILE A 595 -16.20 19.81 11.41
CA ILE A 595 -17.13 20.47 10.49
C ILE A 595 -16.49 20.60 9.11
N ASP A 596 -17.30 20.57 8.05
CA ASP A 596 -16.82 20.75 6.68
C ASP A 596 -16.31 22.17 6.39
N ALA A 597 -15.34 22.27 5.48
CA ALA A 597 -14.66 23.51 5.15
C ALA A 597 -15.59 24.59 4.57
N PHE A 598 -16.64 24.19 3.84
CA PHE A 598 -17.58 25.13 3.24
C PHE A 598 -18.44 25.79 4.31
N THR A 599 -19.00 25.00 5.21
CA THR A 599 -19.79 25.50 6.34
C THR A 599 -18.93 26.37 7.26
N LEU A 600 -17.70 25.95 7.57
CA LEU A 600 -16.80 26.75 8.41
C LEU A 600 -16.40 28.06 7.72
N SER A 601 -16.13 28.05 6.41
CA SER A 601 -15.79 29.26 5.66
C SER A 601 -16.90 30.29 5.76
N LYS A 602 -18.17 29.89 5.57
CA LYS A 602 -19.31 30.80 5.68
C LYS A 602 -19.43 31.40 7.08
N ILE A 603 -19.28 30.56 8.11
CA ILE A 603 -19.35 30.97 9.52
C ILE A 603 -18.23 31.97 9.85
N VAL A 604 -16.99 31.70 9.44
CA VAL A 604 -15.83 32.56 9.73
C VAL A 604 -15.87 33.86 8.92
N SER A 605 -16.25 33.81 7.63
CA SER A 605 -16.40 35.01 6.82
C SER A 605 -17.42 35.97 7.42
N GLN A 606 -18.58 35.45 7.84
CA GLN A 606 -19.59 36.25 8.51
C GLN A 606 -19.09 36.82 9.85
N GLU A 607 -18.28 36.06 10.60
CA GLU A 607 -17.68 36.53 11.84
C GLU A 607 -16.69 37.68 11.62
N LEU A 608 -15.80 37.56 10.62
CA LEU A 608 -14.82 38.60 10.28
C LEU A 608 -15.48 39.86 9.70
N GLU A 609 -16.61 39.73 8.98
CA GLU A 609 -17.43 40.85 8.51
C GLU A 609 -18.10 41.59 9.68
N ASN A 610 -18.62 40.86 10.66
CA ASN A 610 -19.28 41.44 11.84
C ASN A 610 -18.29 42.02 12.86
N HIS A 611 -17.09 41.45 12.95
CA HIS A 611 -16.04 41.81 13.90
C HIS A 611 -14.69 42.08 13.18
N PRO A 612 -14.59 43.15 12.36
CA PRO A 612 -13.41 43.46 11.57
C PRO A 612 -12.18 43.81 12.44
N GLU A 613 -12.37 44.12 13.72
CA GLU A 613 -11.30 44.35 14.71
C GLU A 613 -10.56 43.07 15.13
N THR A 614 -11.09 41.90 14.79
CA THR A 614 -10.55 40.59 15.19
C THR A 614 -9.16 40.36 14.57
N ASP A 615 -8.18 40.06 15.43
CA ASP A 615 -6.81 39.70 15.04
C ASP A 615 -6.62 38.18 14.93
N ILE A 616 -7.32 37.40 15.76
CA ILE A 616 -7.21 35.93 15.80
C ILE A 616 -8.58 35.32 16.07
N ILE A 617 -8.95 34.30 15.28
CA ILE A 617 -10.07 33.41 15.58
C ILE A 617 -9.51 32.06 16.04
N ARG A 618 -9.88 31.61 17.24
CA ARG A 618 -9.59 30.26 17.74
C ARG A 618 -10.78 29.35 17.47
N LEU A 619 -10.53 28.26 16.75
CA LEU A 619 -11.59 27.34 16.31
C LEU A 619 -12.07 26.37 17.40
N PHE A 620 -11.40 26.34 18.55
CA PHE A 620 -11.81 25.56 19.70
C PHE A 620 -11.21 26.14 20.99
N HIS A 621 -11.90 25.95 22.12
CA HIS A 621 -11.57 26.53 23.43
C HIS A 621 -11.15 25.47 24.47
N ARG A 622 -11.70 24.25 24.40
CA ARG A 622 -11.48 23.20 25.42
C ARG A 622 -10.64 22.07 24.89
N LEU A 623 -9.82 21.47 25.76
CA LEU A 623 -9.02 20.31 25.36
C LEU A 623 -9.95 19.15 25.06
N GLN A 624 -10.02 18.80 23.78
CA GLN A 624 -10.81 17.69 23.29
C GLN A 624 -9.91 16.76 22.48
N THR A 625 -9.79 15.51 22.91
CA THR A 625 -8.91 14.50 22.29
C THR A 625 -9.65 13.48 21.44
N ASN A 626 -10.98 13.55 21.42
CA ASN A 626 -11.87 12.66 20.68
C ASN A 626 -12.98 13.48 20.01
N PRO A 627 -13.55 13.02 18.88
CA PRO A 627 -14.63 13.73 18.23
C PRO A 627 -15.89 13.78 19.11
N VAL A 628 -16.53 14.95 19.16
CA VAL A 628 -17.82 15.17 19.82
C VAL A 628 -18.77 15.74 18.78
N SER A 629 -20.01 15.27 18.78
CA SER A 629 -21.05 15.69 17.84
C SER A 629 -21.33 17.18 17.93
N ILE A 630 -21.27 17.87 16.78
CA ILE A 630 -21.71 19.26 16.65
C ILE A 630 -23.25 19.29 16.67
N PRO A 631 -23.90 20.22 17.41
CA PRO A 631 -25.35 20.36 17.41
C PRO A 631 -25.91 20.65 16.01
N PRO A 632 -27.05 20.06 15.60
CA PRO A 632 -27.57 20.15 14.23
C PRO A 632 -28.14 21.53 13.81
N ASN A 633 -28.37 22.48 14.72
CA ASN A 633 -28.95 23.81 14.43
C ASN A 633 -28.03 24.97 14.87
N ILE A 634 -26.90 25.16 14.18
CA ILE A 634 -26.04 26.33 14.41
C ILE A 634 -26.54 27.50 13.56
N GLU A 635 -27.47 28.30 14.08
CA GLU A 635 -28.02 29.44 13.31
C GLU A 635 -27.57 30.84 13.77
N GLN A 636 -27.06 31.10 14.99
CA GLN A 636 -26.41 32.39 15.41
C GLN A 636 -25.61 32.24 16.73
N PRO A 637 -24.93 33.31 17.21
CA PRO A 637 -23.50 33.58 17.07
C PRO A 637 -22.60 32.52 17.74
N THR A 638 -21.63 32.02 16.97
CA THR A 638 -20.77 30.87 17.25
C THR A 638 -19.47 31.19 17.95
N PHE A 639 -19.08 32.47 18.01
CA PHE A 639 -17.86 32.91 18.68
C PHE A 639 -18.17 33.91 19.80
N GLU A 640 -17.21 34.10 20.71
CA GLU A 640 -17.24 35.11 21.77
C GLU A 640 -15.86 35.72 22.01
N PRO A 641 -15.78 36.92 22.62
CA PRO A 641 -14.50 37.51 22.99
C PRO A 641 -13.73 36.60 23.95
N TYR A 642 -12.44 36.41 23.70
CA TYR A 642 -11.57 35.63 24.57
C TYR A 642 -11.41 36.32 25.93
N ARG A 643 -11.78 35.63 27.02
CA ARG A 643 -11.71 36.14 28.40
C ARG A 643 -10.53 35.50 29.13
N THR A 644 -9.61 36.34 29.61
CA THR A 644 -8.51 35.93 30.50
C THR A 644 -9.06 35.78 31.93
N GLY A 645 -9.17 34.56 32.46
CA GLY A 645 -9.78 34.26 33.77
C GLY A 645 -8.82 33.60 34.77
N GLU A 646 -9.22 33.51 36.05
CA GLU A 646 -8.44 32.85 37.12
C GLU A 646 -8.22 31.36 36.82
N LYS A 647 -6.95 30.94 36.80
CA LYS A 647 -6.52 29.57 36.49
C LYS A 647 -6.71 28.67 37.71
N THR A 648 -7.63 27.70 37.65
CA THR A 648 -7.76 26.62 38.65
C THR A 648 -7.30 25.28 38.05
N LEU A 649 -6.84 24.35 38.90
CA LEU A 649 -6.34 23.02 38.52
C LEU A 649 -7.34 22.13 37.75
N HIS A 650 -8.61 22.56 37.63
CA HIS A 650 -9.72 21.78 37.12
C HIS A 650 -10.29 22.27 35.78
N ASN A 651 -9.83 23.40 35.24
CA ASN A 651 -10.24 23.86 33.91
C ASN A 651 -9.33 23.27 32.82
N SER A 652 -9.88 22.38 31.99
CA SER A 652 -9.23 21.78 30.81
C SER A 652 -9.11 22.80 29.67
N TYR A 653 -8.30 23.83 29.89
CA TYR A 653 -7.91 24.80 28.86
C TYR A 653 -6.97 24.14 27.85
N VAL A 654 -7.16 24.41 26.56
CA VAL A 654 -6.25 23.92 25.50
C VAL A 654 -4.89 24.60 25.65
N TRP A 655 -3.84 23.81 25.75
CA TRP A 655 -2.47 24.26 25.55
C TRP A 655 -2.14 24.05 24.07
N GLY A 656 -2.03 25.10 23.28
CA GLY A 656 -1.44 25.07 21.93
C GLY A 656 -2.11 25.97 20.88
N THR A 657 -1.35 26.32 19.84
CA THR A 657 -1.80 27.04 18.64
C THR A 657 -2.21 26.04 17.55
N HIS A 658 -3.06 25.09 17.89
CA HIS A 658 -3.40 23.97 17.01
C HIS A 658 -4.30 24.35 15.83
N ALA A 659 -5.29 25.24 16.00
CA ALA A 659 -6.14 25.70 14.88
C ALA A 659 -6.57 27.15 15.09
N LEU A 660 -5.86 28.06 14.43
CA LEU A 660 -6.01 29.50 14.52
C LEU A 660 -6.20 30.12 13.13
N ILE A 661 -7.16 31.01 12.96
CA ILE A 661 -7.24 31.85 11.77
C ILE A 661 -6.68 33.22 12.12
N VAL A 662 -5.67 33.65 11.36
CA VAL A 662 -5.02 34.95 11.51
C VAL A 662 -5.16 35.68 10.17
N PRO A 663 -6.09 36.67 10.08
CA PRO A 663 -6.27 37.47 8.87
C PRO A 663 -4.95 38.09 8.42
N ALA A 664 -4.75 38.26 7.11
CA ALA A 664 -3.50 38.73 6.52
C ALA A 664 -3.01 40.03 7.16
N ARG A 665 -3.94 40.95 7.46
CA ARG A 665 -3.67 42.23 8.16
C ARG A 665 -3.01 42.08 9.54
N SER A 666 -3.22 40.97 10.24
CA SER A 666 -2.77 40.75 11.63
C SER A 666 -1.59 39.80 11.74
N ARG A 667 -1.18 39.12 10.66
CA ARG A 667 -0.10 38.11 10.68
C ARG A 667 1.24 38.66 11.15
N ARG A 668 1.66 39.80 10.61
CA ARG A 668 2.92 40.44 11.00
C ARG A 668 2.92 40.81 12.48
N LYS A 669 1.81 41.40 12.96
CA LYS A 669 1.59 41.75 14.37
C LYS A 669 1.70 40.53 15.28
N VAL A 670 1.06 39.41 14.93
CA VAL A 670 1.12 38.17 15.72
C VAL A 670 2.51 37.52 15.67
N ALA A 671 3.16 37.51 14.50
CA ALA A 671 4.52 36.97 14.34
C ALA A 671 5.55 37.76 15.16
N GLU A 672 5.47 39.09 15.18
CA GLU A 672 6.33 39.96 16.00
C GLU A 672 6.20 39.67 17.50
N LEU A 673 5.00 39.33 17.98
CA LEU A 673 4.79 38.87 19.36
C LEU A 673 5.53 37.54 19.61
N PHE A 674 5.44 36.57 18.71
CA PHE A 674 6.15 35.29 18.87
C PHE A 674 7.68 35.45 18.81
N ILE A 675 8.19 36.42 18.04
CA ILE A 675 9.63 36.75 17.93
C ILE A 675 10.14 37.49 19.16
N SER A 676 9.40 38.49 19.63
CA SER A 676 9.83 39.40 20.69
C SER A 676 9.49 38.92 22.11
N CYS A 677 8.48 38.03 22.27
CA CYS A 677 8.06 37.58 23.58
C CYS A 677 8.58 36.20 23.97
N ARG A 678 9.36 36.12 25.06
CA ARG A 678 10.02 34.90 25.56
C ARG A 678 9.09 33.81 26.12
N LEU A 679 7.77 33.99 26.01
CA LEU A 679 6.76 33.08 26.54
C LEU A 679 6.37 31.99 25.54
N PRO A 680 5.86 30.84 26.01
CA PRO A 680 5.11 29.92 25.15
C PRO A 680 4.00 30.67 24.41
N ILE A 681 3.82 30.30 23.14
CA ILE A 681 2.85 30.88 22.18
C ILE A 681 1.47 31.19 22.77
N ASP A 682 0.81 30.27 23.49
CA ASP A 682 -0.49 30.54 24.11
C ASP A 682 -0.45 31.62 25.18
N THR A 683 0.58 31.59 26.02
CA THR A 683 0.76 32.57 27.09
C THR A 683 1.06 33.94 26.50
N THR A 684 1.80 34.00 25.38
CA THR A 684 2.01 35.24 24.62
C THR A 684 0.69 35.82 24.12
N LEU A 685 -0.18 34.98 23.54
CA LEU A 685 -1.50 35.43 23.07
C LEU A 685 -2.41 35.89 24.21
N GLU A 686 -2.40 35.18 25.34
CA GLU A 686 -3.18 35.54 26.54
C GLU A 686 -2.73 36.88 27.14
N MET A 687 -1.41 37.07 27.27
CA MET A 687 -0.83 38.33 27.73
C MET A 687 -1.19 39.47 26.79
N ALA A 688 -0.99 39.28 25.47
CA ALA A 688 -1.31 40.30 24.48
C ALA A 688 -2.81 40.66 24.48
N GLN A 689 -3.73 39.71 24.69
CA GLN A 689 -5.14 40.01 24.91
C GLN A 689 -5.34 40.86 26.17
N SER A 690 -4.74 40.46 27.30
CA SER A 690 -4.91 41.17 28.58
C SER A 690 -4.40 42.62 28.56
N ASN A 691 -3.38 42.88 27.73
CA ASN A 691 -2.83 44.20 27.50
C ASN A 691 -3.60 45.01 26.43
N ASN A 692 -4.68 44.45 25.86
CA ASN A 692 -5.42 44.99 24.71
C ASN A 692 -4.55 45.20 23.45
N GLU A 693 -3.49 44.40 23.30
CA GLU A 693 -2.65 44.39 22.09
C GLU A 693 -3.24 43.53 20.98
N LEU A 694 -4.04 42.49 21.32
CA LEU A 694 -4.76 41.66 20.36
C LEU A 694 -6.26 41.63 20.66
N ASN A 695 -7.07 41.46 19.61
CA ASN A 695 -8.48 41.10 19.71
C ASN A 695 -8.67 39.63 19.29
N ILE A 696 -8.76 38.74 20.28
CA ILE A 696 -8.95 37.30 20.06
C ILE A 696 -10.43 36.94 20.26
N ARG A 697 -10.98 36.20 19.29
CA ARG A 697 -12.31 35.61 19.37
C ARG A 697 -12.23 34.09 19.34
N VAL A 698 -13.06 33.43 20.14
CA VAL A 698 -13.00 31.99 20.38
C VAL A 698 -14.34 31.34 20.08
N ALA A 699 -14.33 30.16 19.47
CA ALA A 699 -15.54 29.40 19.21
C ALA A 699 -16.22 28.94 20.50
N LYS A 700 -17.54 29.07 20.58
CA LYS A 700 -18.38 28.54 21.68
C LYS A 700 -18.52 27.02 21.63
N HIS A 701 -18.35 26.44 20.45
CA HIS A 701 -18.29 25.01 20.20
C HIS A 701 -16.98 24.69 19.51
N ASP A 702 -16.33 23.60 19.93
CA ASP A 702 -15.07 23.19 19.34
C ASP A 702 -15.32 22.69 17.91
N TYR A 703 -14.82 23.41 16.91
CA TYR A 703 -14.87 23.02 15.49
C TYR A 703 -13.70 22.11 15.10
N PHE A 704 -12.68 22.08 15.93
CA PHE A 704 -11.50 21.24 15.82
C PHE A 704 -11.25 20.53 17.14
N TYR A 705 -10.59 19.38 17.08
CA TYR A 705 -10.10 18.64 18.24
C TYR A 705 -8.65 18.19 18.01
N GLN A 706 -7.96 17.83 19.09
CA GLN A 706 -6.58 17.36 19.04
C GLN A 706 -6.55 15.83 18.98
N LYS A 707 -6.27 15.26 17.81
CA LYS A 707 -6.10 13.82 17.68
C LYS A 707 -4.76 13.40 18.28
N LYS A 708 -4.75 12.31 19.04
CA LYS A 708 -3.53 11.82 19.68
C LYS A 708 -2.48 11.49 18.61
N ARG A 709 -1.30 12.11 18.70
CA ARG A 709 -0.18 11.85 17.79
C ARG A 709 0.16 10.35 17.74
N THR A 710 0.11 9.78 16.55
CA THR A 710 0.50 8.42 16.22
C THR A 710 1.99 8.31 16.48
N ALA A 711 2.37 7.47 17.45
CA ALA A 711 3.78 7.20 17.72
C ALA A 711 4.42 6.61 16.45
N LYS A 712 5.48 7.26 15.95
CA LYS A 712 6.23 6.91 14.74
C LYS A 712 6.35 5.40 14.52
N GLN A 713 5.72 4.90 13.45
CA GLN A 713 6.15 3.66 12.79
C GLN A 713 6.71 4.03 11.42
N THR A 714 8.00 4.38 11.38
CA THR A 714 8.74 4.40 10.11
C THR A 714 9.17 2.96 9.85
N PRO A 715 8.92 2.35 8.66
CA PRO A 715 9.62 1.15 8.26
C PRO A 715 11.05 1.54 7.86
N ARG A 716 11.86 1.92 8.85
CA ARG A 716 13.31 1.76 8.76
C ARG A 716 13.56 0.27 8.92
N ILE A 717 14.39 -0.32 8.06
CA ILE A 717 15.06 -1.58 8.42
C ILE A 717 15.65 -1.32 9.82
N PRO A 718 15.19 -1.99 10.88
CA PRO A 718 15.61 -1.67 12.23
C PRO A 718 17.13 -1.79 12.29
N ARG A 719 17.80 -0.69 12.66
CA ARG A 719 19.24 -0.74 12.88
C ARG A 719 19.47 -1.78 13.96
N GLN A 720 20.29 -2.76 13.65
CA GLN A 720 20.79 -3.71 14.63
C GLN A 720 21.93 -3.02 15.38
N HIS A 721 21.63 -2.39 16.51
CA HIS A 721 22.64 -1.75 17.35
C HIS A 721 23.59 -2.80 17.90
N ARG A 722 24.90 -2.55 17.85
CA ARG A 722 25.86 -3.43 18.52
C ARG A 722 25.94 -3.06 20.01
N ILE A 723 25.54 -3.98 20.88
CA ILE A 723 25.38 -3.72 22.32
C ILE A 723 26.54 -4.33 23.11
N ALA A 724 27.28 -3.49 23.83
CA ALA A 724 28.26 -3.91 24.83
C ALA A 724 27.51 -4.18 26.15
N VAL A 725 27.41 -5.45 26.53
CA VAL A 725 26.79 -5.85 27.79
C VAL A 725 27.86 -5.87 28.86
N CYS A 726 27.73 -5.00 29.87
CA CYS A 726 28.74 -4.77 30.88
C CYS A 726 28.29 -5.42 32.21
N LEU A 727 28.92 -6.54 32.55
CA LEU A 727 28.65 -7.33 33.75
C LEU A 727 29.85 -7.30 34.69
N THR A 728 29.62 -6.90 35.94
CA THR A 728 30.64 -6.94 36.98
C THR A 728 30.16 -7.81 38.13
N SER A 729 31.00 -8.73 38.61
CA SER A 729 30.68 -9.57 39.76
C SER A 729 31.83 -9.61 40.75
N TYR A 730 31.49 -9.63 42.05
CA TYR A 730 32.46 -9.72 43.15
C TYR A 730 32.08 -10.84 44.10
N LYS A 731 32.95 -11.86 44.21
CA LYS A 731 32.78 -13.02 45.11
C LYS A 731 31.46 -13.81 44.98
N ARG A 732 30.65 -13.60 43.93
CA ARG A 732 29.37 -14.29 43.70
C ARG A 732 29.42 -15.16 42.46
N TYR A 733 30.01 -16.34 42.61
CA TYR A 733 30.30 -17.21 41.47
C TYR A 733 29.02 -17.71 40.80
N GLU A 734 28.01 -18.12 41.57
CA GLU A 734 26.75 -18.62 41.02
C GLU A 734 25.97 -17.53 40.28
N ASP A 735 25.86 -16.33 40.85
CA ASP A 735 25.21 -15.19 40.21
C ASP A 735 25.93 -14.79 38.92
N LEU A 736 27.26 -14.72 38.94
CA LEU A 736 28.08 -14.49 37.76
C LEU A 736 27.80 -15.52 36.67
N GLN A 737 27.85 -16.81 37.03
CA GLN A 737 27.62 -17.91 36.11
C GLN A 737 26.22 -17.85 35.50
N ARG A 738 25.19 -17.73 36.34
CA ARG A 738 23.78 -17.60 35.93
C ARG A 738 23.60 -16.42 34.99
N GLN A 739 24.17 -15.28 35.32
CA GLN A 739 23.98 -14.07 34.52
C GLN A 739 24.71 -14.17 33.17
N ILE A 740 25.90 -14.78 33.11
CA ILE A 740 26.55 -15.09 31.82
C ILE A 740 25.64 -15.97 30.95
N TYR A 741 25.11 -17.07 31.51
CA TYR A 741 24.18 -17.93 30.78
C TYR A 741 22.92 -17.17 30.31
N ALA A 742 22.35 -16.32 31.17
CA ALA A 742 21.16 -15.54 30.85
C ALA A 742 21.39 -14.51 29.73
N ILE A 743 22.58 -13.89 29.68
CA ILE A 743 22.96 -12.98 28.60
C ILE A 743 23.25 -13.75 27.31
N MET A 744 23.96 -14.87 27.38
CA MET A 744 24.24 -15.70 26.19
C MET A 744 22.96 -16.32 25.58
N ALA A 745 21.90 -16.46 26.38
CA ALA A 745 20.59 -16.93 25.95
C ALA A 745 19.63 -15.81 25.48
N GLN A 746 20.08 -14.55 25.39
CA GLN A 746 19.26 -13.46 24.86
C GLN A 746 18.87 -13.73 23.39
N SER A 747 17.65 -13.37 23.01
CA SER A 747 17.16 -13.54 21.63
C SER A 747 17.76 -12.54 20.62
N TYR A 748 18.56 -11.59 21.09
CA TYR A 748 19.20 -10.57 20.27
C TYR A 748 20.67 -10.90 20.08
N GLU A 749 21.11 -11.18 18.86
CA GLU A 749 22.43 -11.74 18.60
C GLU A 749 23.55 -10.69 18.55
N ASN A 750 23.25 -9.43 18.21
CA ASN A 750 24.27 -8.39 18.00
C ASN A 750 24.74 -7.74 19.31
N HIS A 751 25.28 -8.56 20.21
CA HIS A 751 25.84 -8.12 21.49
C HIS A 751 27.17 -8.81 21.81
N HIS A 752 27.99 -8.15 22.61
CA HIS A 752 29.22 -8.72 23.19
C HIS A 752 29.17 -8.58 24.69
N LEU A 753 29.54 -9.62 25.43
CA LEU A 753 29.53 -9.60 26.88
C LEU A 753 30.92 -9.30 27.45
N PHE A 754 31.05 -8.18 28.13
CA PHE A 754 32.23 -7.76 28.87
C PHE A 754 32.06 -8.07 30.35
N VAL A 755 32.94 -8.90 30.90
CA VAL A 755 32.85 -9.38 32.27
C VAL A 755 34.07 -8.95 33.08
N ALA A 756 33.84 -8.19 34.14
CA ALA A 756 34.85 -7.88 35.15
C ALA A 756 34.64 -8.75 36.39
N VAL A 757 35.52 -9.73 36.59
CA VAL A 757 35.49 -10.64 37.74
C VAL A 757 36.40 -10.10 38.85
N LYS A 758 35.85 -9.96 40.06
CA LYS A 758 36.51 -9.28 41.18
C LYS A 758 36.40 -10.07 42.49
N GLY A 759 37.31 -9.79 43.41
CA GLY A 759 37.25 -10.28 44.79
C GLY A 759 37.58 -11.76 45.00
N ILE A 760 37.89 -12.50 43.94
CA ILE A 760 38.48 -13.85 43.98
C ILE A 760 39.98 -13.76 43.69
N SER A 761 40.76 -14.79 44.01
CA SER A 761 42.17 -14.84 43.66
C SER A 761 42.39 -15.00 42.15
N GLU A 762 43.54 -14.58 41.65
CA GLU A 762 43.93 -14.77 40.25
C GLU A 762 44.00 -16.27 39.90
N TRP A 763 44.46 -17.10 40.84
CA TRP A 763 44.46 -18.55 40.67
C TRP A 763 43.05 -19.11 40.44
N ALA A 764 42.09 -18.71 41.28
CA ALA A 764 40.68 -19.12 41.18
C ALA A 764 40.04 -18.66 39.86
N TYR A 765 40.37 -17.44 39.44
CA TYR A 765 39.94 -16.91 38.16
C TYR A 765 40.45 -17.75 36.98
N ILE A 766 41.75 -18.05 36.93
CA ILE A 766 42.40 -18.79 35.84
C ILE A 766 42.00 -20.27 35.80
N ASN A 767 41.95 -20.92 36.96
CA ASN A 767 41.82 -22.37 37.02
C ASN A 767 40.38 -22.86 37.21
N THR A 768 39.46 -21.99 37.64
CA THR A 768 38.07 -22.38 37.91
C THR A 768 37.08 -21.62 37.04
N ILE A 769 37.18 -20.29 36.97
CA ILE A 769 36.15 -19.49 36.27
C ILE A 769 36.37 -19.47 34.75
N LEU A 770 37.58 -19.11 34.29
CA LEU A 770 37.88 -19.01 32.86
C LEU A 770 37.58 -20.31 32.07
N PRO A 771 37.90 -21.52 32.56
CA PRO A 771 37.63 -22.76 31.83
C PRO A 771 36.15 -22.98 31.53
N ASN A 772 35.24 -22.57 32.42
CA ASN A 772 33.80 -22.80 32.26
C ASN A 772 33.17 -21.99 31.12
N PHE A 773 33.83 -20.91 30.70
CA PHE A 773 33.35 -20.03 29.62
C PHE A 773 34.29 -19.99 28.42
N ARG A 774 35.29 -20.88 28.37
CA ARG A 774 36.34 -20.89 27.34
C ARG A 774 35.78 -20.91 25.92
N HIS A 775 34.76 -21.73 25.66
CA HIS A 775 34.14 -21.84 24.34
C HIS A 775 33.62 -20.49 23.82
N TRP A 776 32.90 -19.71 24.62
CA TRP A 776 32.42 -18.38 24.22
C TRP A 776 33.52 -17.31 24.15
N ILE A 777 34.59 -17.47 24.94
CA ILE A 777 35.76 -16.61 24.84
C ILE A 777 36.49 -16.86 23.51
N GLU A 778 36.68 -18.11 23.13
CA GLU A 778 37.30 -18.51 21.85
C GLU A 778 36.45 -18.14 20.64
N GLU A 779 35.12 -18.19 20.75
CA GLU A 779 34.18 -17.67 19.74
C GLU A 779 34.19 -16.13 19.63
N GLY A 780 34.86 -15.43 20.55
CA GLY A 780 34.89 -13.98 20.57
C GLY A 780 33.56 -13.33 20.98
N ARG A 781 32.74 -14.02 21.78
CA ARG A 781 31.45 -13.52 22.28
C ARG A 781 31.53 -12.93 23.70
N ILE A 782 32.53 -13.37 24.46
CA ILE A 782 32.79 -12.92 25.83
C ILE A 782 34.22 -12.39 25.94
N THR A 783 34.38 -11.21 26.52
CA THR A 783 35.67 -10.73 27.04
C THR A 783 35.61 -10.72 28.54
N MET A 784 36.33 -11.64 29.18
CA MET A 784 36.38 -11.78 30.62
C MET A 784 37.76 -11.40 31.15
N ARG A 785 37.79 -10.59 32.22
CA ARG A 785 39.01 -10.09 32.84
C ARG A 785 38.91 -10.05 34.37
N HIS A 786 40.04 -10.27 35.02
CA HIS A 786 40.18 -10.18 36.47
C HIS A 786 40.70 -8.80 36.87
N TYR A 787 40.02 -8.16 37.82
CA TYR A 787 40.39 -6.83 38.31
C TYR A 787 40.36 -6.76 39.84
N PRO A 788 41.21 -5.93 40.47
CA PRO A 788 41.04 -5.59 41.87
C PRO A 788 39.73 -4.81 42.08
N ASN A 789 39.12 -4.94 43.25
CA ASN A 789 37.98 -4.10 43.63
C ASN A 789 38.45 -2.70 44.00
N LYS A 790 37.85 -1.65 43.41
CA LYS A 790 38.25 -0.26 43.63
C LYS A 790 37.09 0.59 44.17
N ASN A 791 36.20 1.01 43.27
CA ASN A 791 35.00 1.79 43.58
C ASN A 791 33.93 1.45 42.55
N GLN A 792 32.67 1.84 42.82
CA GLN A 792 31.53 1.50 41.98
C GLN A 792 31.64 1.95 40.52
N LEU A 793 32.13 3.16 40.26
CA LEU A 793 32.30 3.66 38.88
C LEU A 793 33.38 2.88 38.15
N SER A 794 34.56 2.75 38.75
CA SER A 794 35.68 2.00 38.15
C SER A 794 35.30 0.53 37.96
N ASN A 795 34.46 -0.05 38.83
CA ASN A 795 33.99 -1.42 38.70
C ASN A 795 33.13 -1.65 37.44
N PHE A 796 32.30 -0.67 37.05
CA PHE A 796 31.58 -0.72 35.78
C PHE A 796 32.54 -0.51 34.60
N ILE A 797 33.42 0.50 34.67
CA ILE A 797 34.37 0.82 33.60
C ILE A 797 35.35 -0.32 33.32
N ASP A 798 35.76 -1.07 34.34
CA ASP A 798 36.69 -2.21 34.20
C ASP A 798 36.19 -3.29 33.23
N THR A 799 34.88 -3.39 32.98
CA THR A 799 34.34 -4.28 31.95
C THR A 799 34.92 -3.97 30.57
N ILE A 800 35.07 -2.68 30.24
CA ILE A 800 35.50 -2.19 28.92
C ILE A 800 36.81 -1.38 28.94
N ARG A 801 37.48 -1.30 30.08
CA ARG A 801 38.75 -0.56 30.21
C ARG A 801 39.77 -1.03 29.18
N ASP A 802 40.49 -0.12 28.54
CA ASP A 802 41.52 -0.43 27.53
C ASP A 802 41.02 -1.25 26.31
N ILE A 803 39.71 -1.28 26.08
CA ILE A 803 39.10 -1.91 24.90
C ILE A 803 38.69 -0.80 23.93
N ASP A 804 38.93 -1.02 22.63
CA ASP A 804 38.36 -0.15 21.62
C ASP A 804 36.84 -0.37 21.55
N ILE A 805 36.11 0.59 22.12
CA ILE A 805 34.65 0.58 22.14
C ILE A 805 34.02 1.32 20.95
N SER A 806 34.82 1.70 19.95
CA SER A 806 34.36 2.51 18.82
C SER A 806 33.26 1.84 17.99
N GLU A 807 33.26 0.51 17.94
CA GLU A 807 32.31 -0.34 17.20
C GLU A 807 30.97 -0.57 17.93
N TYR A 808 30.83 -0.15 19.19
CA TYR A 808 29.62 -0.33 19.98
C TYR A 808 28.74 0.93 19.99
N ASP A 809 27.43 0.71 19.86
CA ASP A 809 26.43 1.77 19.83
C ASP A 809 25.88 2.07 21.23
N LEU A 810 25.68 1.00 22.02
CA LEU A 810 24.98 1.01 23.30
C LEU A 810 25.76 0.19 24.34
N PHE A 811 25.71 0.63 25.60
CA PHE A 811 26.37 -0.01 26.73
C PHE A 811 25.32 -0.34 27.79
N ALA A 812 24.95 -1.62 27.91
CA ALA A 812 23.94 -2.07 28.86
C ALA A 812 24.60 -2.44 30.20
N LYS A 813 24.20 -1.78 31.28
CA LYS A 813 24.62 -2.15 32.63
C LYS A 813 23.79 -3.34 33.11
N ILE A 814 24.46 -4.42 33.50
CA ILE A 814 23.84 -5.63 34.04
C ILE A 814 24.33 -5.86 35.46
N ASP A 815 23.39 -5.89 36.40
CA ASP A 815 23.63 -6.35 37.76
C ASP A 815 23.56 -7.89 37.80
N ASP A 816 24.50 -8.52 38.52
CA ASP A 816 24.69 -9.98 38.56
C ASP A 816 23.60 -10.71 39.36
N ASP A 817 22.87 -10.01 40.24
CA ASP A 817 21.82 -10.55 41.12
C ASP A 817 20.38 -10.33 40.64
N ASP A 818 20.17 -9.66 39.51
CA ASP A 818 18.85 -9.44 38.91
C ASP A 818 18.49 -10.48 37.83
N PHE A 819 17.22 -10.52 37.44
CA PHE A 819 16.75 -11.39 36.35
C PHE A 819 16.23 -10.58 35.17
N TYR A 820 16.84 -10.81 34.01
CA TYR A 820 16.51 -10.15 32.76
C TYR A 820 15.69 -11.11 31.89
N SER A 821 14.63 -10.61 31.26
CA SER A 821 13.87 -11.41 30.30
C SER A 821 14.74 -11.83 29.12
N ARG A 822 14.39 -12.96 28.49
CA ARG A 822 15.08 -13.47 27.28
C ARG A 822 15.16 -12.44 26.16
N ASP A 823 14.16 -11.56 26.07
CA ASP A 823 14.03 -10.57 25.01
C ASP A 823 14.42 -9.16 25.49
N TYR A 824 15.16 -9.04 26.60
CA TYR A 824 15.57 -7.76 27.18
C TYR A 824 16.40 -6.94 26.18
N LEU A 825 17.48 -7.51 25.63
CA LEU A 825 18.34 -6.82 24.66
C LEU A 825 17.63 -6.52 23.34
N LYS A 826 16.74 -7.42 22.91
CA LYS A 826 15.90 -7.21 21.73
C LYS A 826 15.00 -5.99 21.93
N THR A 827 14.33 -5.92 23.07
CA THR A 827 13.45 -4.81 23.44
C THR A 827 14.23 -3.49 23.57
N VAL A 828 15.47 -3.55 24.09
CA VAL A 828 16.38 -2.39 24.09
C VAL A 828 16.68 -1.94 22.67
N ASN A 829 17.09 -2.83 21.77
CA ASN A 829 17.36 -2.49 20.37
C ASN A 829 16.13 -1.90 19.68
N ASP A 830 14.97 -2.53 19.83
CA ASP A 830 13.74 -2.10 19.17
C ASP A 830 13.32 -0.71 19.68
N TYR A 831 13.42 -0.47 21.00
CA TYR A 831 13.16 0.85 21.57
C TYR A 831 14.15 1.90 21.09
N HIS A 832 15.44 1.58 21.00
CA HIS A 832 16.47 2.49 20.51
C HIS A 832 16.31 2.84 19.02
N ASN A 833 15.58 2.03 18.25
CA ASN A 833 15.15 2.40 16.90
C ASN A 833 14.02 3.46 16.88
N THR A 834 13.33 3.69 18.00
CA THR A 834 12.25 4.68 18.11
C THR A 834 12.69 6.06 18.61
N ILE A 835 13.89 6.16 19.20
CA ILE A 835 14.44 7.40 19.77
C ILE A 835 15.64 7.91 18.95
N PRO A 836 16.01 9.20 19.05
CA PRO A 836 17.18 9.74 18.35
C PRO A 836 18.47 8.96 18.59
N ALA A 837 19.28 8.77 17.54
CA ALA A 837 20.55 8.05 17.63
C ALA A 837 21.50 8.70 18.65
N GLY A 838 22.12 7.88 19.50
CA GLY A 838 23.01 8.33 20.57
C GLY A 838 22.32 8.66 21.89
N ASN A 839 20.98 8.69 21.93
CA ASN A 839 20.25 8.81 23.20
C ASN A 839 20.45 7.56 24.07
N SER A 840 20.36 7.76 25.39
CA SER A 840 20.37 6.69 26.37
C SER A 840 18.95 6.31 26.78
N SER A 841 18.77 5.14 27.41
CA SER A 841 17.47 4.73 27.93
C SER A 841 17.55 4.05 29.30
N TYR A 842 16.44 4.15 30.05
CA TYR A 842 16.24 3.47 31.33
C TYR A 842 14.83 2.88 31.41
N TYR A 843 14.56 2.00 32.37
CA TYR A 843 13.22 1.43 32.60
C TYR A 843 12.73 1.78 34.01
N ALA A 844 11.64 2.54 34.08
CA ALA A 844 10.98 2.88 35.34
C ALA A 844 9.46 2.66 35.24
N SER A 845 8.99 1.54 35.80
CA SER A 845 7.59 1.12 35.86
C SER A 845 7.35 0.21 37.07
N LEU A 846 6.09 -0.16 37.32
CA LEU A 846 5.73 -1.26 38.20
C LEU A 846 6.49 -2.53 37.78
N SER A 847 7.32 -3.06 38.68
CA SER A 847 8.14 -4.24 38.39
C SER A 847 7.94 -5.29 39.48
N PRO A 848 7.89 -6.58 39.13
CA PRO A 848 7.88 -7.63 40.13
C PRO A 848 9.22 -7.63 40.85
N ILE A 849 9.14 -7.53 42.18
CA ILE A 849 10.28 -7.74 43.06
C ILE A 849 10.15 -9.11 43.68
N ARG A 850 11.24 -9.87 43.66
CA ARG A 850 11.35 -11.13 44.36
C ARG A 850 11.47 -10.86 45.87
N TYR A 851 10.56 -11.44 46.65
CA TYR A 851 10.56 -11.46 48.11
C TYR A 851 10.67 -12.90 48.59
N GLU A 852 11.28 -13.08 49.74
CA GLU A 852 11.27 -14.35 50.46
C GLU A 852 10.62 -14.13 51.82
N GLU A 853 9.52 -14.84 52.07
CA GLU A 853 8.72 -14.70 53.29
C GLU A 853 8.46 -16.09 53.86
N LYS A 854 9.03 -16.37 55.04
CA LYS A 854 8.92 -17.66 55.74
C LYS A 854 9.37 -18.87 54.91
N GLY A 855 10.43 -18.73 54.11
CA GLY A 855 10.97 -19.79 53.26
C GLY A 855 10.21 -20.03 51.95
N HIS A 856 9.21 -19.20 51.64
CA HIS A 856 8.52 -19.21 50.34
C HIS A 856 8.91 -18.00 49.51
N VAL A 857 9.25 -18.23 48.24
CA VAL A 857 9.50 -17.17 47.26
C VAL A 857 8.16 -16.62 46.78
N CYS A 858 7.94 -15.32 46.92
CA CYS A 858 6.78 -14.62 46.40
C CYS A 858 7.21 -13.38 45.58
N PHE A 859 6.39 -12.97 44.61
CA PHE A 859 6.64 -11.76 43.84
C PHE A 859 5.63 -10.69 44.24
N ARG A 860 6.09 -9.47 44.50
CA ARG A 860 5.21 -8.32 44.74
C ARG A 860 5.47 -7.26 43.69
N ILE A 861 4.41 -6.78 43.06
CA ILE A 861 4.47 -5.67 42.10
C ILE A 861 4.55 -4.39 42.91
N VAL A 862 5.64 -3.64 42.73
CA VAL A 862 5.79 -2.33 43.36
C VAL A 862 6.30 -1.32 42.35
N ASN A 863 5.95 -0.04 42.56
CA ASN A 863 6.54 1.06 41.81
C ASN A 863 7.97 1.23 42.29
N TYR A 864 8.92 0.62 41.56
CA TYR A 864 10.30 0.52 42.00
C TYR A 864 11.21 1.05 40.91
N THR A 865 11.65 2.30 41.11
CA THR A 865 12.63 2.96 40.24
C THR A 865 14.03 2.55 40.71
N VAL A 866 14.60 1.52 40.08
CA VAL A 866 16.03 1.21 40.23
C VAL A 866 16.74 1.62 38.95
N PHE A 867 17.67 2.54 39.10
CA PHE A 867 18.43 3.10 38.00
C PHE A 867 19.46 2.10 37.46
N GLY A 868 20.25 1.44 38.31
CA GLY A 868 21.36 0.58 37.90
C GLY A 868 21.04 -0.52 36.89
N ALA A 869 20.22 -1.49 37.28
CA ALA A 869 19.85 -2.64 36.42
C ALA A 869 18.99 -2.27 35.21
N SER A 870 18.54 -1.01 35.14
CA SER A 870 17.70 -0.54 34.06
C SER A 870 18.43 0.35 33.05
N MET A 871 19.71 0.66 33.24
CA MET A 871 20.41 1.63 32.40
C MET A 871 21.04 1.05 31.13
N VAL A 872 20.79 1.71 30.00
CA VAL A 872 21.46 1.51 28.72
C VAL A 872 22.01 2.84 28.24
N LEU A 873 23.33 2.96 28.21
CA LEU A 873 24.05 4.19 27.95
C LEU A 873 24.39 4.29 26.46
N GLY A 874 24.16 5.47 25.87
CA GLY A 874 24.65 5.79 24.53
C GLY A 874 26.14 6.11 24.54
N LYS A 875 26.79 6.00 23.39
CA LYS A 875 28.24 6.24 23.21
C LYS A 875 28.77 7.53 23.83
N LYS A 876 28.03 8.65 23.70
CA LYS A 876 28.41 9.94 24.29
C LYS A 876 28.46 9.89 25.82
N VAL A 877 27.48 9.26 26.45
CA VAL A 877 27.44 9.10 27.91
C VAL A 877 28.61 8.23 28.37
N MET A 878 28.89 7.14 27.64
CA MET A 878 30.01 6.26 27.96
C MET A 878 31.36 6.99 27.88
N GLN A 879 31.57 7.83 26.86
CA GLN A 879 32.76 8.67 26.74
C GLN A 879 32.90 9.66 27.90
N ASN A 880 31.79 10.31 28.29
CA ASN A 880 31.79 11.22 29.44
C ASN A 880 32.13 10.50 30.75
N LEU A 881 31.70 9.25 30.92
CA LEU A 881 32.03 8.44 32.09
C LEU A 881 33.51 8.07 32.15
N LEU A 882 34.11 7.69 31.02
CA LEU A 882 35.55 7.45 30.92
C LEU A 882 36.35 8.71 31.28
N GLN A 883 35.89 9.88 30.82
CA GLN A 883 36.52 11.17 31.17
C GLN A 883 36.37 11.50 32.66
N CYS A 884 35.19 11.25 33.24
CA CYS A 884 34.95 11.43 34.67
C CYS A 884 35.83 10.53 35.53
N GLU A 885 36.13 9.31 35.08
CA GLU A 885 37.04 8.42 35.81
C GLU A 885 38.51 8.80 35.67
N ALA A 886 38.91 9.30 34.50
CA ALA A 886 40.28 9.76 34.25
C ALA A 886 40.62 11.06 35.01
N ALA A 887 39.66 11.97 35.17
CA ALA A 887 39.88 13.29 35.80
C ALA A 887 38.74 13.67 36.77
N PRO A 888 38.48 12.90 37.84
CA PRO A 888 37.30 13.07 38.70
C PRO A 888 37.27 14.43 39.40
N GLU A 889 38.42 14.93 39.86
CA GLU A 889 38.52 16.22 40.56
C GLU A 889 38.19 17.42 39.66
N GLN A 890 38.30 17.27 38.33
CA GLN A 890 38.04 18.33 37.36
C GLN A 890 36.62 18.25 36.80
N GLU A 891 36.14 17.04 36.50
CA GLU A 891 34.87 16.85 35.78
C GLU A 891 33.66 16.80 36.71
N ILE A 892 33.77 16.14 37.88
CA ILE A 892 32.63 15.99 38.80
C ILE A 892 32.13 17.34 39.33
N PRO A 893 33.00 18.29 39.75
CA PRO A 893 32.51 19.60 40.20
C PRO A 893 31.75 20.37 39.12
N LYS A 894 32.15 20.26 37.85
CA LYS A 894 31.46 20.90 36.71
C LYS A 894 30.06 20.32 36.50
N ILE A 895 29.89 19.01 36.68
CA ILE A 895 28.59 18.34 36.57
C ILE A 895 27.69 18.76 37.74
N LEU A 896 28.21 18.77 38.96
CA LEU A 896 27.46 19.18 40.15
C LEU A 896 27.06 20.65 40.11
N ALA A 897 27.92 21.53 39.59
CA ALA A 897 27.61 22.95 39.43
C ALA A 897 26.43 23.19 38.47
N ARG A 898 26.30 22.37 37.42
CA ARG A 898 25.19 22.42 36.46
C ARG A 898 23.90 21.79 37.00
N ASN A 899 24.00 20.97 38.05
CA ASN A 899 22.89 20.21 38.62
C ASN A 899 22.77 20.43 40.15
N PRO A 900 22.42 21.66 40.60
CA PRO A 900 22.52 22.07 42.01
C PRO A 900 21.53 21.35 42.95
N HIS A 901 20.50 20.70 42.40
CA HIS A 901 19.53 19.90 43.15
C HIS A 901 20.09 18.55 43.62
N VAL A 902 21.27 18.16 43.14
CA VAL A 902 21.93 16.90 43.50
C VAL A 902 22.70 17.11 44.80
N LYS A 903 22.24 16.50 45.90
CA LYS A 903 22.97 16.49 47.18
C LYS A 903 24.36 15.89 46.96
N ARG A 904 25.44 16.60 47.35
CA ARG A 904 26.85 16.16 47.24
C ARG A 904 27.00 14.63 47.43
N THR A 905 27.08 13.88 46.34
CA THR A 905 27.42 12.46 46.37
C THR A 905 28.93 12.34 46.33
N LYS A 906 29.52 11.63 47.29
CA LYS A 906 30.94 11.24 47.18
C LYS A 906 31.06 10.30 45.97
N PHE A 907 32.00 10.59 45.08
CA PHE A 907 32.28 9.77 43.90
C PHE A 907 32.36 8.28 44.27
N GLY A 908 31.62 7.43 43.55
CA GLY A 908 31.60 5.99 43.77
C GLY A 908 30.66 5.45 44.86
N PHE A 909 29.70 6.24 45.37
CA PHE A 909 28.64 5.75 46.28
C PHE A 909 27.20 5.94 45.75
N ALA A 910 27.06 6.57 44.58
CA ALA A 910 25.80 6.85 43.89
C ALA A 910 26.06 6.98 42.37
N GLU A 911 26.87 6.07 41.84
CA GLU A 911 27.22 5.93 40.42
C GLU A 911 25.97 5.90 39.53
N ASP A 912 24.92 5.19 39.93
CA ASP A 912 23.66 5.13 39.17
C ASP A 912 23.05 6.54 38.99
N HIS A 913 23.12 7.40 40.01
CA HIS A 913 22.66 8.79 39.88
C HIS A 913 23.56 9.61 38.95
N LEU A 914 24.89 9.41 39.01
CA LEU A 914 25.82 10.07 38.10
C LEU A 914 25.57 9.64 36.65
N TYR A 915 25.31 8.35 36.42
CA TYR A 915 24.92 7.82 35.10
C TYR A 915 23.64 8.49 34.63
N HIS A 916 22.62 8.55 35.50
CA HIS A 916 21.34 9.15 35.14
C HIS A 916 21.48 10.63 34.75
N ILE A 917 22.22 11.43 35.52
CA ILE A 917 22.45 12.86 35.22
C ILE A 917 23.12 13.02 33.86
N LEU A 918 24.19 12.24 33.61
CA LEU A 918 24.90 12.31 32.33
C LEU A 918 24.02 11.84 31.16
N MET A 919 23.14 10.87 31.40
CA MET A 919 22.12 10.47 30.42
C MET A 919 21.12 11.60 30.17
N GLU A 920 20.61 12.27 31.20
CA GLU A 920 19.67 13.39 31.06
C GLU A 920 20.29 14.56 30.28
N GLU A 921 21.55 14.92 30.57
CA GLU A 921 22.30 15.95 29.83
C GLU A 921 22.53 15.57 28.34
N ALA A 922 22.71 14.28 28.05
CA ALA A 922 22.98 13.78 26.70
C ALA A 922 21.72 13.36 25.92
N GLY A 923 20.55 13.32 26.57
CA GLY A 923 19.31 12.77 26.03
C GLY A 923 19.00 11.38 26.60
N CYS A 924 18.03 11.30 27.51
CA CYS A 924 17.58 10.08 28.19
C CYS A 924 16.09 9.86 28.00
N ASN A 925 15.66 8.61 27.80
CA ASN A 925 14.24 8.27 27.64
C ASN A 925 13.84 7.04 28.47
N ASN A 926 12.63 7.08 29.05
CA ASN A 926 12.06 5.94 29.80
C ASN A 926 11.37 4.96 28.84
N ARG A 927 11.84 3.71 28.79
CA ARG A 927 11.26 2.65 27.96
C ARG A 927 10.03 1.97 28.54
N ALA A 928 9.56 2.39 29.72
CA ALA A 928 8.44 1.77 30.42
C ALA A 928 7.16 1.63 29.59
N GLU A 929 6.75 2.69 28.88
CA GLU A 929 5.54 2.66 28.05
C GLU A 929 5.70 1.71 26.86
N TYR A 930 6.88 1.74 26.22
CA TYR A 930 7.20 0.84 25.12
C TYR A 930 7.13 -0.62 25.56
N VAL A 931 7.74 -0.95 26.69
CA VAL A 931 7.71 -2.29 27.28
C VAL A 931 6.28 -2.73 27.60
N ARG A 932 5.46 -1.85 28.21
CA ARG A 932 4.05 -2.16 28.52
C ARG A 932 3.23 -2.55 27.29
N GLN A 933 3.51 -1.94 26.14
CA GLN A 933 2.78 -2.17 24.90
C GLN A 933 3.29 -3.39 24.11
N HIS A 934 4.58 -3.73 24.24
CA HIS A 934 5.24 -4.69 23.33
C HIS A 934 5.81 -5.94 24.01
N CYS A 935 5.87 -5.99 25.34
CA CYS A 935 6.45 -7.12 26.08
C CYS A 935 5.38 -7.81 26.97
N PRO A 936 4.98 -9.06 26.67
CA PRO A 936 3.97 -9.80 27.44
C PRO A 936 4.51 -10.41 28.74
N HIS A 937 5.83 -10.35 28.98
CA HIS A 937 6.51 -10.94 30.13
C HIS A 937 7.19 -9.86 30.98
N PRO A 938 7.51 -10.14 32.26
CA PRO A 938 8.29 -9.21 33.08
C PRO A 938 9.60 -8.84 32.39
N HIS A 939 9.77 -7.56 32.07
CA HIS A 939 10.97 -7.07 31.37
C HIS A 939 12.25 -7.27 32.18
N ILE A 940 12.15 -7.00 33.48
CA ILE A 940 13.16 -7.22 34.51
C ILE A 940 12.47 -7.60 35.83
N ILE A 941 13.06 -8.53 36.57
CA ILE A 941 12.66 -8.88 37.93
C ILE A 941 13.81 -8.48 38.84
N VAL A 942 13.54 -7.56 39.76
CA VAL A 942 14.58 -7.01 40.65
C VAL A 942 14.63 -7.82 41.94
N GLN A 943 15.84 -8.22 42.36
CA GLN A 943 16.05 -8.95 43.60
C GLN A 943 16.48 -8.01 44.74
N LYS A 944 15.65 -7.89 45.78
CA LYS A 944 15.96 -7.07 46.97
C LYS A 944 16.77 -7.79 48.05
N SER A 945 16.77 -9.12 48.05
CA SER A 945 17.24 -9.95 49.16
C SER A 945 18.75 -10.12 49.23
N ASN A 946 19.48 -9.91 48.13
CA ASN A 946 20.93 -10.05 48.11
C ASN A 946 21.56 -8.67 48.29
N LYS A 947 22.50 -8.55 49.23
CA LYS A 947 23.29 -7.33 49.40
C LYS A 947 24.08 -7.12 48.10
N SER A 948 23.62 -6.21 47.25
CA SER A 948 24.39 -5.78 46.08
C SER A 948 25.82 -5.46 46.51
N VAL A 949 26.76 -6.11 45.86
CA VAL A 949 28.17 -6.08 46.24
C VAL A 949 28.85 -4.78 45.80
N MET A 950 28.07 -3.85 45.24
CA MET A 950 28.45 -2.45 45.11
C MET A 950 28.52 -1.73 46.47
N ARG A 951 28.14 -2.36 47.59
CA ARG A 951 28.31 -1.80 48.95
C ARG A 951 29.51 -2.40 49.71
N GLY A 952 30.70 -1.84 49.47
CA GLY A 952 31.86 -1.83 50.39
C GLY A 952 33.19 -2.32 49.80
N GLY A 953 34.36 -1.73 50.09
CA GLY A 953 34.75 -0.72 51.11
C GLY A 953 35.74 0.32 50.54
N LEU A 954 36.10 1.40 51.25
CA LEU A 954 36.29 1.60 52.69
C LEU A 954 35.26 2.58 53.30
N LEU A 955 34.50 2.21 54.34
CA LEU A 955 33.73 3.19 55.14
C LEU A 955 33.62 2.80 56.63
N ASP A 956 33.62 3.83 57.47
CA ASP A 956 33.72 3.79 58.94
C ASP A 956 32.38 3.50 59.67
N GLN A 957 32.50 3.19 60.97
CA GLN A 957 31.45 2.85 61.93
C GLN A 957 30.20 3.76 61.94
N GLN A 958 30.27 5.05 61.61
CA GLN A 958 29.06 5.90 61.53
C GLN A 958 28.10 5.52 60.38
N PHE A 959 28.57 4.79 59.37
CA PHE A 959 27.75 4.32 58.24
C PHE A 959 26.93 3.06 58.57
N ILE A 960 27.46 2.20 59.44
CA ILE A 960 26.78 1.00 59.96
C ILE A 960 25.54 1.40 60.78
N VAL A 961 25.63 2.50 61.53
CA VAL A 961 24.56 3.00 62.41
C VAL A 961 23.34 3.54 61.64
N ARG A 962 23.51 3.99 60.39
CA ARG A 962 22.41 4.58 59.57
C ARG A 962 21.63 3.58 58.71
N ASN A 963 21.99 2.30 58.66
CA ASN A 963 21.36 1.29 57.78
C ASN A 963 20.80 0.08 58.57
N ARG A 964 19.93 0.35 59.55
CA ARG A 964 19.42 -0.58 60.58
C ARG A 964 18.42 -1.65 60.13
N SER A 965 18.12 -1.84 58.85
CA SER A 965 17.01 -2.69 58.40
C SER A 965 17.37 -3.62 57.24
N VAL A 966 18.41 -4.41 57.42
CA VAL A 966 18.76 -5.56 56.55
C VAL A 966 18.58 -6.84 57.39
N SER A 967 18.03 -7.90 56.79
CA SER A 967 17.96 -9.21 57.45
C SER A 967 19.36 -9.67 57.88
N THR A 968 19.48 -10.12 59.12
CA THR A 968 20.75 -10.53 59.75
C THR A 968 20.98 -12.03 59.68
N ASP A 969 20.15 -12.79 58.96
CA ASP A 969 20.22 -14.26 58.93
C ASP A 969 21.49 -14.74 58.19
N PRO A 970 22.47 -15.35 58.90
CA PRO A 970 23.70 -15.85 58.29
C PRO A 970 23.47 -16.99 57.30
N ALA A 971 22.32 -17.68 57.38
CA ALA A 971 21.99 -18.81 56.50
C ALA A 971 21.85 -18.42 55.02
N ASN A 972 21.66 -17.12 54.73
CA ASN A 972 21.44 -16.59 53.39
C ASN A 972 22.72 -16.05 52.72
N HIS A 973 23.90 -16.21 53.34
CA HIS A 973 25.16 -15.76 52.73
C HIS A 973 25.85 -16.90 51.97
N GLU A 974 26.14 -16.67 50.69
CA GLU A 974 27.10 -17.48 49.93
C GLU A 974 28.53 -17.07 50.32
N HIS A 975 29.38 -18.05 50.63
CA HIS A 975 30.81 -17.82 50.85
C HIS A 975 31.66 -18.64 49.89
N ILE A 976 32.58 -17.97 49.19
CA ILE A 976 33.58 -18.62 48.35
C ILE A 976 34.93 -18.57 49.08
N LEU A 977 35.44 -19.73 49.46
CA LEU A 977 36.74 -19.87 50.11
C LEU A 977 37.72 -20.60 49.20
N GLU A 978 38.96 -20.15 49.15
CA GLU A 978 40.02 -20.89 48.47
C GLU A 978 40.66 -21.88 49.45
N LEU A 979 40.58 -23.17 49.16
CA LEU A 979 41.11 -24.25 50.01
C LEU A 979 42.38 -24.85 49.40
N HIS A 980 43.42 -24.96 50.21
CA HIS A 980 44.67 -25.61 49.86
C HIS A 980 44.79 -26.89 50.70
N HIS A 981 44.58 -28.04 50.06
CA HIS A 981 44.79 -29.37 50.63
C HIS A 981 46.10 -29.98 50.08
N PRO A 982 46.83 -30.84 50.82
CA PRO A 982 48.06 -31.45 50.32
C PRO A 982 47.89 -32.22 48.99
N GLU A 983 46.69 -32.73 48.74
CA GLU A 983 46.37 -33.54 47.55
C GLU A 983 45.63 -32.76 46.46
N TRP A 984 45.08 -31.58 46.77
CA TRP A 984 44.27 -30.80 45.84
C TRP A 984 44.12 -29.35 46.26
N HIS A 985 43.83 -28.49 45.29
CA HIS A 985 43.56 -27.06 45.51
C HIS A 985 42.26 -26.74 44.79
N ASP A 986 41.30 -26.15 45.50
CA ASP A 986 39.96 -25.90 44.97
C ASP A 986 39.27 -24.69 45.64
N LEU A 987 38.16 -24.25 45.06
CA LEU A 987 37.22 -23.34 45.69
C LEU A 987 36.12 -24.11 46.41
N LEU A 988 35.86 -23.72 47.65
CA LEU A 988 34.69 -24.13 48.41
C LEU A 988 33.60 -23.09 48.25
N GLN A 989 32.48 -23.48 47.66
CA GLN A 989 31.24 -22.73 47.74
C GLN A 989 30.48 -23.19 48.98
N ILE A 990 30.09 -22.26 49.84
CA ILE A 990 29.30 -22.52 51.04
C ILE A 990 27.97 -21.80 50.93
N THR A 991 26.89 -22.55 51.08
CA THR A 991 25.51 -22.03 51.06
C THR A 991 24.77 -22.64 52.25
N GLY A 992 24.39 -21.81 53.22
CA GLY A 992 23.86 -22.30 54.50
C GLY A 992 24.86 -23.19 55.24
N ASN A 993 24.46 -24.41 55.59
CA ASN A 993 25.32 -25.40 56.27
C ASN A 993 25.94 -26.43 55.33
N ARG A 994 25.87 -26.22 54.01
CA ARG A 994 26.46 -27.10 53.00
C ARG A 994 27.61 -26.41 52.29
N ALA A 995 28.61 -27.20 51.93
CA ALA A 995 29.75 -26.78 51.17
C ALA A 995 29.95 -27.71 49.97
N THR A 996 30.37 -27.16 48.84
CA THR A 996 30.65 -27.91 47.61
C THR A 996 31.95 -27.45 46.99
N ARG A 997 32.76 -28.40 46.52
CA ARG A 997 33.93 -28.10 45.69
C ARG A 997 33.52 -27.73 44.28
N ILE A 998 33.88 -26.53 43.84
CA ILE A 998 33.46 -26.01 42.54
C ILE A 998 34.01 -26.87 41.38
N THR A 999 35.23 -27.42 41.50
CA THR A 999 35.79 -28.22 40.38
C THR A 999 35.39 -29.70 40.36
N ARG A 1000 34.90 -30.29 41.45
CA ARG A 1000 34.69 -31.75 41.56
C ARG A 1000 33.35 -32.23 42.11
N ASP A 1001 32.41 -31.32 42.37
CA ASP A 1001 31.06 -31.63 42.90
C ASP A 1001 31.10 -32.53 44.15
N ASP A 1002 32.18 -32.39 44.93
CA ASP A 1002 32.29 -33.03 46.23
C ASP A 1002 31.55 -32.15 47.24
N HIS A 1003 30.64 -32.75 48.01
CA HIS A 1003 29.85 -32.02 48.99
C HIS A 1003 30.28 -32.33 50.43
N ALA A 1004 30.04 -31.36 51.31
CA ALA A 1004 30.31 -31.47 52.73
C ALA A 1004 29.26 -30.72 53.57
N ASN A 1005 29.10 -31.13 54.82
CA ASN A 1005 28.42 -30.33 55.84
C ASN A 1005 29.41 -29.37 56.49
N VAL A 1006 29.06 -28.09 56.60
CA VAL A 1006 29.85 -27.12 57.37
C VAL A 1006 29.54 -27.32 58.85
N LEU A 1007 30.53 -27.82 59.59
CA LEU A 1007 30.41 -28.07 61.03
C LEU A 1007 30.73 -26.81 61.84
N SER A 1008 31.72 -26.03 61.40
CA SER A 1008 32.04 -24.73 62.00
C SER A 1008 32.62 -23.78 60.95
N PHE A 1009 32.27 -22.50 61.02
CA PHE A 1009 32.86 -21.47 60.16
C PHE A 1009 33.08 -20.19 60.95
N THR A 1010 34.35 -19.83 61.15
CA THR A 1010 34.79 -18.65 61.92
C THR A 1010 35.60 -17.71 61.04
N SER A 1011 36.02 -16.55 61.59
CA SER A 1011 36.91 -15.61 60.88
C SER A 1011 38.24 -16.23 60.47
N ASP A 1012 38.70 -17.25 61.19
CA ASP A 1012 40.07 -17.76 61.13
C ASP A 1012 40.14 -19.24 60.70
N SER A 1013 39.03 -19.98 60.74
CA SER A 1013 38.99 -21.37 60.34
C SER A 1013 37.64 -21.82 59.83
N ILE A 1014 37.64 -22.92 59.07
CA ILE A 1014 36.44 -23.66 58.68
C ILE A 1014 36.65 -25.15 58.91
N THR A 1015 35.65 -25.80 59.48
CA THR A 1015 35.58 -27.27 59.62
C THR A 1015 34.41 -27.78 58.81
N VAL A 1016 34.68 -28.74 57.92
CA VAL A 1016 33.68 -29.38 57.06
C VAL A 1016 33.74 -30.89 57.24
N HIS A 1017 32.59 -31.56 57.10
CA HIS A 1017 32.48 -33.01 57.04
C HIS A 1017 32.11 -33.41 55.61
N TRP A 1018 33.09 -33.84 54.84
CA TRP A 1018 32.90 -34.33 53.48
C TRP A 1018 32.08 -35.60 53.47
N ASP A 1019 31.08 -35.64 52.59
CA ASP A 1019 30.19 -36.80 52.45
C ASP A 1019 30.96 -38.08 52.07
N LYS A 1020 32.12 -37.93 51.43
CA LYS A 1020 32.92 -39.04 50.89
C LYS A 1020 34.07 -39.50 51.79
N TRP A 1021 34.67 -38.62 52.60
CA TRP A 1021 35.90 -38.96 53.34
C TRP A 1021 36.03 -38.31 54.73
N GLY A 1022 34.95 -37.72 55.26
CA GLY A 1022 34.88 -37.33 56.66
C GLY A 1022 35.35 -35.90 56.96
N GLU A 1023 35.74 -35.67 58.21
CA GLU A 1023 35.96 -34.32 58.74
C GLU A 1023 37.34 -33.75 58.43
N GLU A 1024 37.37 -32.50 57.96
CA GLU A 1024 38.58 -31.74 57.70
C GLU A 1024 38.46 -30.31 58.24
N THR A 1025 39.57 -29.77 58.74
CA THR A 1025 39.64 -28.38 59.22
C THR A 1025 40.67 -27.60 58.41
N TYR A 1026 40.35 -26.36 58.09
CA TYR A 1026 41.20 -25.46 57.33
C TYR A 1026 41.37 -24.14 58.07
N ILE A 1027 42.59 -23.58 58.04
CA ILE A 1027 42.95 -22.34 58.72
C ILE A 1027 43.22 -21.25 57.69
N LYS A 1028 42.58 -20.10 57.88
CA LYS A 1028 42.78 -18.91 57.06
C LYS A 1028 44.20 -18.37 57.21
N GLN A 1029 44.87 -18.16 56.09
CA GLN A 1029 46.17 -17.53 56.01
C GLN A 1029 46.04 -16.01 55.86
N PRO A 1030 47.08 -15.23 56.18
CA PRO A 1030 47.08 -13.77 56.00
C PRO A 1030 46.77 -13.31 54.56
N SER A 1031 47.13 -14.14 53.59
CA SER A 1031 46.83 -13.98 52.16
C SER A 1031 45.35 -14.20 51.79
N GLY A 1032 44.54 -14.74 52.70
CA GLY A 1032 43.10 -14.90 52.56
C GLY A 1032 42.60 -16.29 52.14
N PHE A 1033 43.48 -17.21 51.72
CA PHE A 1033 43.13 -18.60 51.46
C PHE A 1033 43.14 -19.46 52.74
N TYR A 1034 42.55 -20.64 52.70
CA TYR A 1034 42.39 -21.56 53.82
C TYR A 1034 43.25 -22.81 53.61
N LEU A 1035 44.25 -23.01 54.44
CA LEU A 1035 45.17 -24.15 54.36
C LEU A 1035 44.67 -25.31 55.22
N TYR A 1036 44.68 -26.52 54.69
CA TYR A 1036 44.32 -27.72 55.42
C TYR A 1036 45.20 -27.88 56.67
N ARG A 1037 44.54 -28.05 57.81
CA ARG A 1037 45.17 -28.44 59.06
C ARG A 1037 44.98 -29.93 59.24
N LYS A 1038 46.08 -30.67 59.13
CA LYS A 1038 46.12 -32.06 59.56
C LYS A 1038 45.89 -32.09 61.07
N HIS A 1039 44.85 -32.80 61.51
CA HIS A 1039 44.64 -33.09 62.94
C HIS A 1039 45.75 -33.96 63.49
#